data_AF-A0A928XHB4-F1
#
_entry.id   AF-A0A928XHB4-F1
#
_cell.length_a   1.000
_cell.length_b   1.000
_cell.length_c   1.000
_cell.angle_alpha   90.00
_cell.angle_beta   90.00
_cell.angle_gamma   90.00
#
_symmetry.space_group_name_H-M   'P 1'
#
loop_
_entity.id
_entity.type
_entity.pdbx_description
1 polymer ?
#
loop_
_entity_poly.entity_id
_entity_poly.type
_entity_poly.pdbx_seq_one_letter_code
_entity_poly.pdbx_strand_id
1 'polypeptide(L)'
;MAVPKEESPFIYGMHDRGGEHLMLVDGKAKGWVLVTEEIRANPNDMGGSNYTDLADKGFGVIVRLNHAYGPDGTIPLASKYQDFAQRVANFVSKSPGAHIWIIGNEMNLEREQPRKPGSSEAEPITPRRYATCYKLCRDAIRRLPGHRKDQVIVGAIGPWNPETPYDADPEGKYPANKIPGGPGHYPYFGFFGDYIQYLRDILRVISPDECDGIAIHAYTHGVNPDLVFSDQKMGPPFAKYNYHFRTYKDQMEAIPRAFRHLPVYLTEMDEDEVWEDANRGWVKNAYKEINDWNKAGNQQIRCAILYRWPRHDKWHIDGKQGVQNDFREAIAFNYQWDPDAGPAEVSTTTSTPLPVEITTPTPAVVVTNRPAYRTRYTGHNTPTTVQAGQTLNLSVAVQNVGSLTWTRSGATPFQLGFQWYNTSGQMVAFPPQLDFHSPLPADVPPDGGVLIQARLRTPDAPGVYQLRWDMIHEGVTWFTTQGDQGLLVSPVSVTTQPVQITPPPVSAPTPTPTAFIQVQDVSASLPRSATQQYPTRARSAIRRLILHHTATPPEVTITRVAEFQVNNRNLPGITYHYCITAKGQAFQTQPLETVANHAGNFSSDSVGVCLVGNFTDVAPPQAQLDAAAALLAQLAVQLGIPANQIFGYSELVKTGSPGATFPAWKDPLIAKVQSLMAGGVSMPVVTPTPTPTPTPTPTPQPTPTPTPTPTPTPTPAPAAAKTIEHYLLFWHQGAGNWARWDLLGAFTYLDKFPATIGFSIEEAKSARYVTIVGGVGGVPAQAEQILRAAGCQVERLAGANETETRQMLEQLAAQGRRYRTLR
;
A
#
# COMPACT_ATOMS: atom_id res chain seq x y z
N MET A 1 29.18 29.27 23.43
CA MET A 1 28.71 30.15 22.36
C MET A 1 27.21 30.38 22.51
N ALA A 2 26.77 31.63 22.38
CA ALA A 2 25.35 31.93 22.30
C ALA A 2 24.75 31.29 21.02
N VAL A 3 23.45 30.96 21.07
CA VAL A 3 22.69 30.56 19.88
C VAL A 3 22.95 31.57 18.76
N PRO A 4 23.30 31.14 17.54
CA PRO A 4 23.51 32.04 16.42
C PRO A 4 22.31 32.97 16.23
N LYS A 5 22.60 34.21 15.83
CA LYS A 5 21.58 35.23 15.64
C LYS A 5 20.50 34.73 14.68
N GLU A 6 19.23 34.93 15.05
CA GLU A 6 18.03 34.56 14.26
C GLU A 6 17.82 33.04 14.06
N GLU A 7 18.56 32.20 14.79
CA GLU A 7 18.27 30.76 14.94
C GLU A 7 17.46 30.48 16.22
N SER A 8 16.69 29.40 16.24
CA SER A 8 16.00 28.95 17.45
C SER A 8 16.81 27.88 18.20
N PRO A 9 16.95 27.94 19.54
CA PRO A 9 17.57 26.85 20.30
C PRO A 9 16.72 25.58 20.35
N PHE A 10 15.42 25.69 20.05
CA PHE A 10 14.47 24.58 20.13
C PHE A 10 14.45 23.81 18.82
N ILE A 11 14.31 22.48 18.88
CA ILE A 11 14.34 21.65 17.65
C ILE A 11 12.99 21.62 16.91
N TYR A 12 11.92 22.16 17.48
CA TYR A 12 10.56 22.08 16.92
C TYR A 12 10.37 22.92 15.67
N GLY A 13 9.63 22.44 14.69
CA GLY A 13 9.24 23.30 13.57
C GLY A 13 8.04 22.85 12.78
N MET A 14 7.53 23.78 11.97
CA MET A 14 6.37 23.61 11.10
C MET A 14 6.73 23.98 9.66
N HIS A 15 6.30 23.14 8.71
CA HIS A 15 6.41 23.41 7.30
C HIS A 15 5.25 24.30 6.83
N ASP A 16 5.61 25.41 6.17
CA ASP A 16 4.77 26.52 5.74
C ASP A 16 4.08 27.29 6.89
N ARG A 17 3.58 28.49 6.55
CA ARG A 17 2.94 29.41 7.49
C ARG A 17 1.55 28.94 7.91
N GLY A 18 1.14 29.38 9.09
CA GLY A 18 -0.19 29.24 9.68
C GLY A 18 -0.19 28.43 10.98
N GLY A 19 0.77 27.52 11.16
CA GLY A 19 0.90 26.66 12.34
C GLY A 19 1.79 27.22 13.45
N GLU A 20 2.48 28.34 13.22
CA GLU A 20 3.48 28.89 14.14
C GLU A 20 2.89 29.27 15.51
N HIS A 21 1.60 29.57 15.58
CA HIS A 21 0.91 29.86 16.83
C HIS A 21 0.92 28.68 17.82
N LEU A 22 1.11 27.44 17.33
CA LEU A 22 1.28 26.26 18.18
C LEU A 22 2.61 26.24 18.92
N MET A 23 3.61 26.95 18.40
CA MET A 23 4.96 27.03 18.96
C MET A 23 5.18 28.32 19.77
N LEU A 24 4.13 29.10 20.04
CA LEU A 24 4.18 30.24 20.95
C LEU A 24 3.82 29.77 22.36
N VAL A 25 4.79 29.84 23.27
CA VAL A 25 4.58 29.55 24.71
C VAL A 25 4.87 30.83 25.49
N ASP A 26 3.86 31.33 26.20
CA ASP A 26 3.91 32.63 26.91
C ASP A 26 4.36 33.80 26.03
N GLY A 27 3.91 33.78 24.76
CA GLY A 27 4.25 34.80 23.77
C GLY A 27 5.68 34.71 23.19
N LYS A 28 6.45 33.68 23.55
CA LYS A 28 7.80 33.44 23.02
C LYS A 28 7.82 32.28 22.03
N ALA A 29 8.47 32.48 20.89
CA ALA A 29 8.69 31.42 19.91
C ALA A 29 9.57 30.29 20.47
N LYS A 30 9.10 29.06 20.29
CA LYS A 30 9.84 27.83 20.59
C LYS A 30 10.00 26.95 19.36
N GLY A 31 10.62 27.46 18.30
CA GLY A 31 10.94 26.63 17.15
C GLY A 31 11.24 27.38 15.87
N TRP A 32 11.02 26.68 14.77
CA TRP A 32 11.38 27.05 13.41
C TRP A 32 10.17 27.04 12.49
N VAL A 33 10.17 27.94 11.50
CA VAL A 33 9.23 27.91 10.39
C VAL A 33 10.02 27.79 9.11
N LEU A 34 9.74 26.74 8.33
CA LEU A 34 10.27 26.59 6.98
C LEU A 34 9.21 27.06 5.99
N VAL A 35 9.54 28.02 5.13
CA VAL A 35 8.65 28.49 4.06
C VAL A 35 9.21 28.06 2.71
N THR A 36 8.37 27.45 1.90
CA THR A 36 8.72 27.10 0.52
C THR A 36 8.30 28.21 -0.45
N GLU A 37 9.19 28.58 -1.36
CA GLU A 37 8.96 29.59 -2.39
C GLU A 37 9.26 29.03 -3.78
N GLU A 38 8.30 29.19 -4.69
CA GLU A 38 8.49 28.94 -6.13
C GLU A 38 8.80 30.26 -6.83
N ILE A 39 10.06 30.45 -7.25
CA ILE A 39 10.54 31.75 -7.74
C ILE A 39 10.80 31.81 -9.25
N ARG A 40 10.70 30.68 -9.94
CA ARG A 40 11.02 30.53 -11.38
C ARG A 40 12.46 30.97 -11.69
N ALA A 41 12.79 31.17 -12.96
CA ALA A 41 14.15 31.51 -13.40
C ALA A 41 14.20 32.81 -14.23
N ASN A 42 13.27 33.75 -14.03
CA ASN A 42 13.35 35.04 -14.73
C ASN A 42 14.38 35.97 -14.04
N PRO A 43 15.53 36.28 -14.66
CA PRO A 43 16.57 37.06 -13.99
C PRO A 43 16.18 38.54 -13.79
N ASN A 44 15.10 39.01 -14.42
CA ASN A 44 14.59 40.37 -14.30
C ASN A 44 13.46 40.50 -13.27
N ASP A 45 12.99 39.39 -12.69
CA ASP A 45 11.99 39.43 -11.63
C ASP A 45 12.67 39.87 -10.31
N MET A 46 12.19 41.01 -9.79
CA MET A 46 12.69 41.66 -8.58
C MET A 46 11.79 41.39 -7.36
N GLY A 47 10.82 40.48 -7.46
CA GLY A 47 9.92 40.14 -6.35
C GLY A 47 10.62 39.34 -5.26
N GLY A 48 10.18 39.56 -4.02
CA GLY A 48 10.57 38.81 -2.82
C GLY A 48 9.42 38.74 -1.81
N SER A 49 9.60 37.95 -0.75
CA SER A 49 8.63 37.76 0.33
C SER A 49 9.15 38.32 1.66
N ASN A 50 8.27 38.88 2.50
CA ASN A 50 8.64 39.41 3.81
C ASN A 50 8.43 38.35 4.91
N TYR A 51 9.46 38.09 5.72
CA TYR A 51 9.45 37.13 6.83
C TYR A 51 9.62 37.77 8.22
N THR A 52 9.63 39.09 8.33
CA THR A 52 9.83 39.79 9.61
C THR A 52 8.74 39.46 10.63
N ASP A 53 7.53 39.14 10.20
CA ASP A 53 6.43 38.73 11.08
C ASP A 53 6.71 37.43 11.85
N LEU A 54 7.60 36.58 11.34
CA LEU A 54 8.09 35.37 11.99
C LEU A 54 9.37 35.67 12.79
N ALA A 55 10.34 36.34 12.15
CA ALA A 55 11.63 36.64 12.77
C ALA A 55 11.51 37.55 14.01
N ASP A 56 10.64 38.57 13.96
CA ASP A 56 10.42 39.51 15.07
C ASP A 56 9.77 38.81 16.29
N LYS A 57 9.10 37.66 16.07
CA LYS A 57 8.57 36.80 17.15
C LYS A 57 9.62 35.85 17.72
N GLY A 58 10.81 35.79 17.12
CA GLY A 58 11.93 34.95 17.55
C GLY A 58 11.94 33.54 16.96
N PHE A 59 11.17 33.27 15.89
CA PHE A 59 11.27 32.00 15.18
C PHE A 59 12.57 31.94 14.38
N GLY A 60 13.17 30.74 14.30
CA GLY A 60 14.16 30.48 13.27
C GLY A 60 13.46 30.36 11.91
N VAL A 61 13.86 31.16 10.93
CA VAL A 61 13.22 31.20 9.61
C VAL A 61 14.14 30.56 8.57
N ILE A 62 13.64 29.50 7.94
CA ILE A 62 14.29 28.82 6.82
C ILE A 62 13.44 29.04 5.57
N VAL A 63 14.06 29.45 4.46
CA VAL A 63 13.35 29.62 3.20
C VAL A 63 13.91 28.68 2.16
N ARG A 64 13.06 27.82 1.61
CA ARG A 64 13.42 26.90 0.53
C ARG A 64 13.07 27.52 -0.82
N LEU A 65 14.09 27.82 -1.60
CA LEU A 65 13.98 28.45 -2.91
C LEU A 65 14.01 27.38 -3.99
N ASN A 66 12.84 27.14 -4.59
CA ASN A 66 12.69 26.25 -5.72
C ASN A 66 12.45 27.05 -6.99
N HIS A 67 12.96 26.53 -8.11
CA HIS A 67 12.60 27.02 -9.43
C HIS A 67 11.10 26.80 -9.68
N ALA A 68 10.64 25.57 -9.54
CA ALA A 68 9.27 25.11 -9.70
C ALA A 68 9.10 23.72 -9.09
N TYR A 69 7.98 23.07 -9.39
CA TYR A 69 7.69 21.67 -9.05
C TYR A 69 7.24 20.88 -10.27
N GLY A 70 7.29 19.56 -10.17
CA GLY A 70 6.82 18.69 -11.25
C GLY A 70 7.64 18.85 -12.54
N PRO A 71 7.01 18.98 -13.72
CA PRO A 71 7.72 18.97 -14.99
C PRO A 71 8.70 20.15 -15.19
N ASP A 72 8.57 21.22 -14.41
CA ASP A 72 9.47 22.38 -14.50
C ASP A 72 10.73 22.23 -13.62
N GLY A 73 10.72 21.27 -12.69
CA GLY A 73 11.83 20.90 -11.82
C GLY A 73 12.12 21.87 -10.67
N THR A 74 12.62 21.31 -9.57
CA THR A 74 13.02 22.04 -8.35
C THR A 74 14.19 23.00 -8.56
N ILE A 75 15.06 22.67 -9.51
CA ILE A 75 16.02 23.57 -10.14
C ILE A 75 15.76 23.51 -11.66
N PRO A 76 16.06 24.57 -12.43
CA PRO A 76 15.71 24.57 -13.84
C PRO A 76 16.68 23.69 -14.65
N LEU A 77 16.46 23.60 -15.96
CA LEU A 77 17.45 23.03 -16.88
C LEU A 77 18.81 23.70 -16.71
N ALA A 78 19.90 22.96 -16.93
CA ALA A 78 21.27 23.47 -16.74
C ALA A 78 21.57 24.74 -17.56
N SER A 79 20.92 24.90 -18.72
CA SER A 79 20.99 26.11 -19.55
C SER A 79 20.46 27.39 -18.88
N LYS A 80 19.75 27.26 -17.75
CA LYS A 80 19.10 28.34 -17.00
C LYS A 80 19.66 28.56 -15.60
N TYR A 81 20.76 27.90 -15.22
CA TYR A 81 21.33 28.07 -13.88
C TYR A 81 21.79 29.49 -13.58
N GLN A 82 22.36 30.22 -14.56
CA GLN A 82 22.75 31.63 -14.35
C GLN A 82 21.53 32.53 -14.15
N ASP A 83 20.50 32.36 -14.99
CA ASP A 83 19.24 33.09 -14.88
C ASP A 83 18.57 32.85 -13.51
N PHE A 84 18.59 31.61 -13.05
CA PHE A 84 18.06 31.22 -11.73
C PHE A 84 18.88 31.76 -10.57
N ALA A 85 20.21 31.70 -10.64
CA ALA A 85 21.07 32.29 -9.61
C ALA A 85 20.84 33.81 -9.48
N GLN A 86 20.63 34.51 -10.59
CA GLN A 86 20.25 35.92 -10.57
C GLN A 86 18.85 36.12 -9.95
N ARG A 87 17.88 35.26 -10.30
CA ARG A 87 16.53 35.31 -9.71
C ARG A 87 16.55 35.08 -8.19
N VAL A 88 17.36 34.12 -7.72
CA VAL A 88 17.62 33.86 -6.30
C VAL A 88 18.17 35.10 -5.61
N ALA A 89 19.20 35.73 -6.18
CA ALA A 89 19.76 36.96 -5.60
C ALA A 89 18.73 38.10 -5.53
N ASN A 90 17.92 38.27 -6.58
CA ASN A 90 16.86 39.27 -6.57
C ASN A 90 15.85 39.01 -5.44
N PHE A 91 15.41 37.74 -5.29
CA PHE A 91 14.49 37.33 -4.24
C PHE A 91 15.04 37.66 -2.86
N VAL A 92 16.25 37.16 -2.57
CA VAL A 92 16.93 37.34 -1.27
C VAL A 92 17.11 38.81 -0.93
N SER A 93 17.51 39.64 -1.90
CA SER A 93 17.68 41.10 -1.68
C SER A 93 16.39 41.84 -1.29
N LYS A 94 15.22 41.22 -1.51
CA LYS A 94 13.89 41.75 -1.21
C LYS A 94 13.14 40.94 -0.16
N SER A 95 13.86 40.11 0.60
CA SER A 95 13.28 39.21 1.59
C SER A 95 13.81 39.43 3.00
N PRO A 96 13.39 40.51 3.68
CA PRO A 96 13.78 40.75 5.06
C PRO A 96 13.21 39.68 6.01
N GLY A 97 13.94 39.41 7.09
CA GLY A 97 13.54 38.44 8.13
C GLY A 97 13.93 36.99 7.85
N ALA A 98 14.69 36.72 6.79
CA ALA A 98 15.27 35.41 6.53
C ALA A 98 16.77 35.55 6.22
N HIS A 99 17.56 34.57 6.65
CA HIS A 99 19.02 34.50 6.41
C HIS A 99 19.51 33.05 6.21
N ILE A 100 18.59 32.08 6.12
CA ILE A 100 18.87 30.67 5.86
C ILE A 100 18.10 30.25 4.61
N TRP A 101 18.83 29.89 3.56
CA TRP A 101 18.30 29.65 2.22
C TRP A 101 18.63 28.23 1.77
N ILE A 102 17.62 27.41 1.51
CA ILE A 102 17.80 26.09 0.89
C ILE A 102 17.64 26.23 -0.62
N ILE A 103 18.55 25.66 -1.41
CA ILE A 103 18.46 25.67 -2.87
C ILE A 103 18.01 24.30 -3.39
N GLY A 104 16.80 24.26 -3.95
CA GLY A 104 16.19 23.03 -4.46
C GLY A 104 15.67 22.10 -3.36
N ASN A 105 14.96 21.06 -3.80
CA ASN A 105 14.34 20.06 -2.96
C ASN A 105 14.30 18.71 -3.67
N GLU A 106 14.62 17.63 -2.97
CA GLU A 106 14.33 16.27 -3.45
C GLU A 106 14.92 15.96 -4.84
N MET A 107 16.11 16.50 -5.13
CA MET A 107 16.67 16.55 -6.49
C MET A 107 16.92 15.18 -7.15
N ASN A 108 16.94 14.11 -6.37
CA ASN A 108 17.08 12.74 -6.85
C ASN A 108 15.76 12.08 -7.31
N LEU A 109 14.61 12.71 -7.10
CA LEU A 109 13.31 12.26 -7.60
C LEU A 109 13.09 12.73 -9.05
N GLU A 110 12.69 11.83 -9.93
CA GLU A 110 12.41 12.13 -11.35
C GLU A 110 11.27 13.14 -11.50
N ARG A 111 10.27 13.08 -10.63
CA ARG A 111 9.15 14.04 -10.64
C ARG A 111 9.60 15.47 -10.36
N GLU A 112 10.73 15.66 -9.68
CA GLU A 112 11.29 16.98 -9.33
C GLU A 112 12.38 17.45 -10.31
N GLN A 113 12.63 16.68 -11.38
CA GLN A 113 13.60 17.01 -12.42
C GLN A 113 12.95 17.81 -13.55
N PRO A 114 13.64 18.84 -14.10
CA PRO A 114 13.12 19.65 -15.18
C PRO A 114 13.01 18.85 -16.47
N ARG A 115 11.91 19.03 -17.21
CA ARG A 115 11.68 18.38 -18.50
C ARG A 115 12.34 19.15 -19.64
N LYS A 116 12.87 18.41 -20.61
CA LYS A 116 13.43 19.01 -21.83
C LYS A 116 12.31 19.68 -22.63
N PRO A 117 12.56 20.83 -23.29
CA PRO A 117 11.52 21.54 -24.03
C PRO A 117 10.86 20.64 -25.09
N GLY A 118 9.53 20.54 -25.02
CA GLY A 118 8.74 19.72 -25.96
C GLY A 118 8.85 18.21 -25.76
N SER A 119 9.38 17.74 -24.62
CA SER A 119 9.55 16.33 -24.32
C SER A 119 9.04 15.97 -22.92
N SER A 120 8.59 14.73 -22.73
CA SER A 120 8.35 14.14 -21.40
C SER A 120 9.65 13.70 -20.72
N GLU A 121 10.79 13.83 -21.40
CA GLU A 121 12.10 13.43 -20.92
C GLU A 121 12.63 14.37 -19.83
N ALA A 122 12.89 13.82 -18.64
CA ALA A 122 13.58 14.55 -17.57
C ALA A 122 15.05 14.80 -17.90
N GLU A 123 15.60 15.90 -17.40
CA GLU A 123 17.03 16.12 -17.28
C GLU A 123 17.51 15.69 -15.87
N PRO A 124 18.25 14.56 -15.75
CA PRO A 124 18.73 14.10 -14.45
C PRO A 124 19.59 15.15 -13.75
N ILE A 125 19.25 15.46 -12.50
CA ILE A 125 20.04 16.34 -11.66
C ILE A 125 21.15 15.51 -11.00
N THR A 126 22.27 15.31 -11.69
CA THR A 126 23.45 14.61 -11.13
C THR A 126 24.13 15.44 -10.02
N PRO A 127 25.01 14.85 -9.18
CA PRO A 127 25.72 15.59 -8.15
C PRO A 127 26.45 16.84 -8.67
N ARG A 128 27.13 16.73 -9.81
CA ARG A 128 27.79 17.87 -10.47
C ARG A 128 26.80 18.95 -10.92
N ARG A 129 25.65 18.56 -11.49
CA ARG A 129 24.64 19.53 -11.95
C ARG A 129 24.03 20.28 -10.78
N TYR A 130 23.65 19.57 -9.73
CA TYR A 130 23.18 20.19 -8.50
C TYR A 130 24.22 21.14 -7.90
N ALA A 131 25.44 20.66 -7.69
CA ALA A 131 26.53 21.47 -7.13
C ALA A 131 26.82 22.73 -7.96
N THR A 132 26.73 22.63 -9.30
CA THR A 132 26.90 23.79 -10.19
C THR A 132 25.82 24.84 -9.94
N CYS A 133 24.55 24.44 -9.94
CA CYS A 133 23.42 25.34 -9.67
C CYS A 133 23.52 25.95 -8.28
N TYR A 134 23.76 25.12 -7.26
CA TYR A 134 23.89 25.51 -5.86
C TYR A 134 25.00 26.56 -5.67
N LYS A 135 26.21 26.32 -6.21
CA LYS A 135 27.34 27.25 -6.07
C LYS A 135 27.05 28.60 -6.72
N LEU A 136 26.42 28.61 -7.91
CA LEU A 136 26.00 29.85 -8.56
C LEU A 136 25.01 30.63 -7.70
N CYS A 137 24.01 29.96 -7.12
CA CYS A 137 23.04 30.59 -6.23
C CYS A 137 23.71 31.13 -4.95
N ARG A 138 24.57 30.33 -4.31
CA ARG A 138 25.30 30.73 -3.10
C ARG A 138 26.20 31.94 -3.34
N ASP A 139 26.95 31.93 -4.43
CA ASP A 139 27.81 33.05 -4.82
C ASP A 139 27.00 34.31 -5.11
N ALA A 140 25.85 34.17 -5.77
CA ALA A 140 24.97 35.29 -6.07
C ALA A 140 24.41 35.92 -4.78
N ILE A 141 23.97 35.10 -3.81
CA ILE A 141 23.53 35.56 -2.48
C ILE A 141 24.67 36.28 -1.75
N ARG A 142 25.86 35.68 -1.67
CA ARG A 142 26.98 36.23 -0.90
C ARG A 142 27.56 37.53 -1.44
N ARG A 143 27.32 37.83 -2.72
CA ARG A 143 27.69 39.12 -3.34
C ARG A 143 26.73 40.25 -2.97
N LEU A 144 25.54 39.95 -2.47
CA LEU A 144 24.58 40.98 -2.08
C LEU A 144 25.06 41.71 -0.81
N PRO A 145 24.92 43.05 -0.76
CA PRO A 145 25.17 43.82 0.46
C PRO A 145 24.31 43.31 1.62
N GLY A 146 24.93 43.04 2.77
CA GLY A 146 24.23 42.55 3.97
C GLY A 146 24.10 41.03 4.07
N HIS A 147 24.22 40.29 2.96
CA HIS A 147 23.95 38.85 2.91
C HIS A 147 25.21 37.97 2.85
N ARG A 148 26.41 38.55 3.03
CA ARG A 148 27.68 37.80 2.97
C ARG A 148 27.76 36.66 4.00
N LYS A 149 26.99 36.75 5.09
CA LYS A 149 26.95 35.79 6.19
C LYS A 149 25.69 34.92 6.19
N ASP A 150 24.82 35.07 5.20
CA ASP A 150 23.65 34.22 5.09
C ASP A 150 24.08 32.76 4.90
N GLN A 151 23.31 31.86 5.49
CA GLN A 151 23.54 30.43 5.37
C GLN A 151 22.86 29.94 4.09
N VAL A 152 23.64 29.34 3.19
CA VAL A 152 23.08 28.68 2.00
C VAL A 152 23.23 27.18 2.18
N ILE A 153 22.09 26.51 2.24
CA ILE A 153 21.93 25.13 2.69
C ILE A 153 21.74 24.23 1.48
N VAL A 154 22.47 23.12 1.46
CA VAL A 154 22.27 22.05 0.46
C VAL A 154 20.88 21.46 0.66
N GLY A 155 20.09 21.41 -0.42
CA GLY A 155 18.76 20.83 -0.47
C GLY A 155 18.76 19.36 -0.07
N ALA A 156 17.66 18.94 0.56
CA ALA A 156 17.50 17.56 0.98
C ALA A 156 17.32 16.65 -0.24
N ILE A 157 17.78 15.41 -0.11
CA ILE A 157 17.43 14.34 -1.03
C ILE A 157 16.06 13.77 -0.64
N GLY A 158 15.30 13.28 -1.60
CA GLY A 158 14.14 12.42 -1.37
C GLY A 158 14.61 11.08 -0.80
N PRO A 159 14.25 10.74 0.45
CA PRO A 159 14.62 9.46 1.04
C PRO A 159 14.12 8.29 0.20
N TRP A 160 14.89 7.20 0.20
CA TRP A 160 14.57 5.93 -0.47
C TRP A 160 14.50 5.97 -2.00
N ASN A 161 14.55 7.14 -2.62
CA ASN A 161 14.30 7.28 -4.04
C ASN A 161 15.55 6.94 -4.89
N PRO A 162 15.49 5.88 -5.72
CA PRO A 162 16.63 5.42 -6.51
C PRO A 162 16.63 5.96 -7.95
N GLU A 163 15.82 6.96 -8.26
CA GLU A 163 15.59 7.48 -9.62
C GLU A 163 16.68 8.45 -10.07
N THR A 164 17.90 8.38 -9.55
CA THR A 164 19.03 9.16 -10.14
C THR A 164 20.31 8.34 -10.20
N PRO A 165 20.37 7.32 -11.08
CA PRO A 165 21.60 6.66 -11.48
C PRO A 165 22.47 7.57 -12.36
N TYR A 166 23.77 7.61 -12.10
CA TYR A 166 24.76 8.35 -12.89
C TYR A 166 26.08 7.59 -13.00
N ASP A 167 26.80 7.89 -14.08
CA ASP A 167 28.17 7.41 -14.29
C ASP A 167 29.17 8.18 -13.42
N ALA A 168 30.37 7.63 -13.29
CA ALA A 168 31.43 8.27 -12.55
C ALA A 168 31.69 9.68 -13.09
N ASP A 169 32.02 10.58 -12.17
CA ASP A 169 32.35 11.94 -12.52
C ASP A 169 33.54 11.99 -13.51
N PRO A 170 33.43 12.74 -14.62
CA PRO A 170 34.52 12.83 -15.60
C PRO A 170 35.84 13.39 -15.01
N GLU A 171 35.77 14.16 -13.94
CA GLU A 171 36.94 14.72 -13.24
C GLU A 171 37.37 13.87 -12.03
N GLY A 172 36.77 12.70 -11.85
CA GLY A 172 37.11 11.76 -10.77
C GLY A 172 36.73 12.25 -9.36
N LYS A 173 35.84 13.24 -9.23
CA LYS A 173 35.41 13.75 -7.90
C LYS A 173 34.53 12.76 -7.14
N TYR A 174 33.78 11.92 -7.85
CA TYR A 174 32.92 10.90 -7.26
C TYR A 174 32.75 9.69 -8.20
N PRO A 175 32.51 8.49 -7.66
CA PRO A 175 32.30 7.28 -8.46
C PRO A 175 30.88 7.21 -9.04
N ALA A 176 30.62 6.26 -9.94
CA ALA A 176 29.26 5.96 -10.37
C ALA A 176 28.43 5.47 -9.17
N ASN A 177 27.12 5.73 -9.17
CA ASN A 177 26.19 5.19 -8.16
C ASN A 177 25.19 4.16 -8.74
N LYS A 178 25.39 3.79 -10.01
CA LYS A 178 24.54 2.82 -10.72
C LYS A 178 24.60 1.46 -10.06
N ILE A 179 23.44 0.93 -9.70
CA ILE A 179 23.24 -0.43 -9.22
C ILE A 179 22.38 -1.17 -10.25
N PRO A 180 22.86 -2.29 -10.83
CA PRO A 180 22.07 -3.08 -11.78
C PRO A 180 20.75 -3.57 -11.19
N GLY A 181 19.72 -3.69 -12.02
CA GLY A 181 18.41 -4.23 -11.64
C GLY A 181 17.33 -3.17 -11.42
N GLY A 182 17.60 -1.91 -11.76
CA GLY A 182 16.62 -0.82 -11.65
C GLY A 182 15.49 -0.90 -12.67
N PRO A 183 14.51 0.01 -12.58
CA PRO A 183 13.38 0.04 -13.51
C PRO A 183 13.88 0.21 -14.96
N GLY A 184 13.11 -0.27 -15.94
CA GLY A 184 13.51 -0.31 -17.36
C GLY A 184 12.96 0.84 -18.21
N HIS A 185 12.98 2.08 -17.73
CA HIS A 185 12.42 3.24 -18.45
C HIS A 185 13.35 4.45 -18.41
N TYR A 186 13.36 5.25 -19.48
CA TYR A 186 14.24 6.43 -19.59
C TYR A 186 14.01 7.42 -18.41
N PRO A 187 15.07 8.05 -17.84
CA PRO A 187 16.51 7.87 -18.13
C PRO A 187 17.15 6.66 -17.43
N TYR A 188 16.38 5.91 -16.65
CA TYR A 188 16.83 4.84 -15.78
C TYR A 188 16.76 3.51 -16.51
N PHE A 189 17.80 3.19 -17.29
CA PHE A 189 17.82 1.97 -18.09
C PHE A 189 18.35 0.76 -17.32
N GLY A 190 17.51 0.12 -16.50
CA GLY A 190 17.90 -1.10 -15.80
C GLY A 190 18.85 -0.85 -14.62
N PHE A 191 18.94 0.40 -14.14
CA PHE A 191 19.79 0.80 -13.02
C PHE A 191 19.01 1.58 -11.97
N PHE A 192 19.23 1.23 -10.71
CA PHE A 192 18.92 2.08 -9.57
C PHE A 192 20.09 3.03 -9.32
N GLY A 193 19.83 4.19 -8.74
CA GLY A 193 20.83 5.06 -8.14
C GLY A 193 20.87 4.87 -6.63
N ASP A 194 22.07 4.75 -6.04
CA ASP A 194 22.23 4.82 -4.60
C ASP A 194 22.01 6.27 -4.11
N TYR A 195 20.88 6.51 -3.42
CA TYR A 195 20.44 7.83 -2.97
C TYR A 195 21.29 8.39 -1.82
N ILE A 196 21.79 7.53 -0.92
CA ILE A 196 22.70 7.93 0.15
C ILE A 196 24.08 8.26 -0.42
N GLN A 197 24.53 7.51 -1.43
CA GLN A 197 25.72 7.87 -2.18
C GLN A 197 25.53 9.19 -2.93
N TYR A 198 24.36 9.44 -3.53
CA TYR A 198 24.05 10.71 -4.19
C TYR A 198 24.24 11.92 -3.27
N LEU A 199 23.75 11.89 -2.02
CA LEU A 199 24.02 12.94 -1.03
C LEU A 199 25.52 13.10 -0.74
N ARG A 200 26.22 11.99 -0.49
CA ARG A 200 27.67 12.02 -0.25
C ARG A 200 28.43 12.66 -1.41
N ASP A 201 28.04 12.33 -2.64
CA ASP A 201 28.70 12.78 -3.85
C ASP A 201 28.37 14.24 -4.18
N ILE A 202 27.17 14.73 -3.85
CA ILE A 202 26.87 16.18 -3.85
C ILE A 202 27.86 16.93 -2.96
N LEU A 203 28.01 16.48 -1.71
CA LEU A 203 28.88 17.15 -0.73
C LEU A 203 30.35 17.10 -1.17
N ARG A 204 30.81 15.99 -1.77
CA ARG A 204 32.17 15.91 -2.33
C ARG A 204 32.44 16.96 -3.41
N VAL A 205 31.44 17.30 -4.23
CA VAL A 205 31.59 18.35 -5.25
C VAL A 205 31.48 19.76 -4.65
N ILE A 206 30.58 19.96 -3.69
CA ILE A 206 30.37 21.27 -3.06
C ILE A 206 31.56 21.68 -2.19
N SER A 207 32.31 20.76 -1.58
CA SER A 207 33.41 21.05 -0.65
C SER A 207 32.95 21.78 0.64
N PRO A 208 33.62 21.56 1.78
CA PRO A 208 33.13 22.07 3.07
C PRO A 208 33.18 23.60 3.17
N ASP A 209 34.09 24.27 2.46
CA ASP A 209 34.21 25.74 2.50
C ASP A 209 33.15 26.45 1.63
N GLU A 210 32.49 25.71 0.73
CA GLU A 210 31.45 26.23 -0.14
C GLU A 210 30.04 25.82 0.30
N CYS A 211 29.90 25.28 1.51
CA CYS A 211 28.62 24.86 2.11
C CYS A 211 28.44 25.47 3.51
N ASP A 212 27.23 25.91 3.85
CA ASP A 212 26.95 26.48 5.18
C ASP A 212 26.07 25.59 6.07
N GLY A 213 25.50 24.53 5.49
CA GLY A 213 24.71 23.53 6.21
C GLY A 213 24.02 22.57 5.26
N ILE A 214 23.39 21.53 5.82
CA ILE A 214 22.84 20.41 5.05
C ILE A 214 21.38 20.19 5.47
N ALA A 215 20.47 20.15 4.50
CA ALA A 215 19.10 19.72 4.72
C ALA A 215 18.98 18.20 4.48
N ILE A 216 18.16 17.53 5.30
CA ILE A 216 17.80 16.12 5.17
C ILE A 216 16.29 15.97 5.39
N HIS A 217 15.69 14.91 4.83
CA HIS A 217 14.29 14.55 5.05
C HIS A 217 14.21 13.15 5.69
N ALA A 218 13.15 12.88 6.46
CA ALA A 218 12.93 11.54 7.02
C ALA A 218 11.47 11.29 7.36
N TYR A 219 10.94 10.15 6.95
CA TYR A 219 9.55 9.78 7.15
C TYR A 219 9.44 8.35 7.69
N THR A 220 8.27 7.94 8.17
CA THR A 220 7.97 6.51 8.37
C THR A 220 7.09 6.01 7.25
N HIS A 221 7.26 4.76 6.82
CA HIS A 221 6.23 4.07 6.03
C HIS A 221 5.07 3.59 6.95
N GLY A 222 4.19 4.52 7.34
CA GLY A 222 2.97 4.21 8.08
C GLY A 222 2.81 4.96 9.40
N VAL A 223 1.59 4.91 9.94
CA VAL A 223 1.10 5.74 11.07
C VAL A 223 1.45 5.21 12.47
N ASN A 224 2.13 4.07 12.57
CA ASN A 224 2.48 3.51 13.88
C ASN A 224 3.64 4.33 14.50
N PRO A 225 3.44 4.96 15.67
CA PRO A 225 4.46 5.81 16.30
C PRO A 225 5.74 5.06 16.68
N ASP A 226 5.73 3.73 16.79
CA ASP A 226 6.93 2.92 17.05
C ASP A 226 7.87 2.84 15.84
N LEU A 227 7.37 3.13 14.62
CA LEU A 227 8.18 3.12 13.40
C LEU A 227 9.24 4.22 13.40
N VAL A 228 9.06 5.26 14.22
CA VAL A 228 10.07 6.30 14.46
C VAL A 228 11.37 5.69 15.00
N PHE A 229 11.27 4.68 15.87
CA PHE A 229 12.40 4.03 16.52
C PHE A 229 12.88 2.77 15.79
N SER A 230 12.26 2.43 14.66
CA SER A 230 12.54 1.18 13.96
C SER A 230 13.92 1.19 13.30
N ASP A 231 14.71 0.14 13.57
CA ASP A 231 15.96 -0.16 12.87
C ASP A 231 15.75 -1.06 11.65
N GLN A 232 14.50 -1.23 11.21
CA GLN A 232 14.19 -2.00 9.99
C GLN A 232 14.99 -1.44 8.82
N LYS A 233 15.65 -2.33 8.10
CA LYS A 233 16.40 -2.00 6.90
C LYS A 233 15.54 -2.13 5.65
N MET A 234 15.90 -1.37 4.61
CA MET A 234 15.30 -1.48 3.28
C MET A 234 15.55 -2.87 2.69
N GLY A 235 14.84 -3.22 1.61
CA GLY A 235 15.18 -4.39 0.81
C GLY A 235 16.43 -4.18 -0.05
N PRO A 236 17.03 -5.26 -0.60
CA PRO A 236 18.01 -5.16 -1.67
C PRO A 236 17.54 -4.28 -2.84
N PRO A 237 18.47 -3.56 -3.49
CA PRO A 237 19.90 -3.52 -3.21
C PRO A 237 20.30 -2.62 -2.02
N PHE A 238 19.33 -2.04 -1.31
CA PHE A 238 19.54 -1.00 -0.30
C PHE A 238 19.54 -1.49 1.15
N ALA A 239 19.73 -2.80 1.38
CA ALA A 239 19.61 -3.42 2.71
C ALA A 239 20.55 -2.90 3.81
N LYS A 240 21.51 -2.04 3.45
CA LYS A 240 22.35 -1.28 4.39
C LYS A 240 21.62 -0.09 5.03
N TYR A 241 20.60 0.45 4.37
CA TYR A 241 19.88 1.67 4.77
C TYR A 241 18.60 1.37 5.54
N ASN A 242 18.18 2.29 6.40
CA ASN A 242 16.97 2.20 7.21
C ASN A 242 15.71 2.49 6.36
N TYR A 243 14.64 1.75 6.66
CA TYR A 243 13.39 1.78 5.94
C TYR A 243 12.40 2.83 6.48
N HIS A 244 12.45 3.15 7.77
CA HIS A 244 11.57 4.17 8.38
C HIS A 244 12.36 5.43 8.75
N PHE A 245 11.91 6.13 9.79
CA PHE A 245 12.39 7.44 10.20
C PHE A 245 13.90 7.50 10.39
N ARG A 246 14.51 6.43 10.91
CA ARG A 246 15.97 6.34 11.10
C ARG A 246 16.79 6.39 9.80
N THR A 247 16.18 6.51 8.63
CA THR A 247 16.86 6.91 7.38
C THR A 247 17.64 8.24 7.54
N TYR A 248 17.24 9.10 8.48
CA TYR A 248 18.04 10.28 8.84
C TYR A 248 19.46 9.88 9.28
N LYS A 249 19.65 8.75 9.97
CA LYS A 249 20.97 8.28 10.42
C LYS A 249 21.86 7.90 9.25
N ASP A 250 21.31 7.29 8.20
CA ASP A 250 22.06 6.95 6.99
C ASP A 250 22.55 8.21 6.27
N GLN A 251 21.70 9.25 6.23
CA GLN A 251 22.06 10.55 5.68
C GLN A 251 23.12 11.23 6.53
N MET A 252 23.00 11.20 7.86
CA MET A 252 24.01 11.73 8.79
C MET A 252 25.36 11.00 8.65
N GLU A 253 25.36 9.69 8.45
CA GLU A 253 26.58 8.91 8.20
C GLU A 253 27.21 9.23 6.84
N ALA A 254 26.39 9.57 5.84
CA ALA A 254 26.86 9.95 4.52
C ALA A 254 27.59 11.30 4.49
N ILE A 255 27.31 12.19 5.46
CA ILE A 255 28.00 13.48 5.60
C ILE A 255 29.50 13.24 5.85
N PRO A 256 30.39 13.69 4.92
CA PRO A 256 31.82 13.49 5.08
C PRO A 256 32.33 14.18 6.35
N ARG A 257 33.36 13.60 7.00
CA ARG A 257 33.92 14.13 8.26
C ARG A 257 34.25 15.62 8.21
N ALA A 258 34.74 16.12 7.06
CA ALA A 258 35.06 17.53 6.88
C ALA A 258 33.85 18.48 7.00
N PHE A 259 32.63 17.99 6.80
CA PHE A 259 31.39 18.76 6.92
C PHE A 259 30.75 18.65 8.31
N ARG A 260 31.25 17.80 9.20
CA ARG A 260 30.57 17.51 10.49
C ARG A 260 30.56 18.67 11.49
N HIS A 261 31.25 19.76 11.17
CA HIS A 261 31.21 21.01 11.91
C HIS A 261 30.03 21.93 11.49
N LEU A 262 29.39 21.63 10.36
CA LEU A 262 28.26 22.41 9.83
C LEU A 262 26.93 21.97 10.47
N PRO A 263 25.93 22.88 10.52
CA PRO A 263 24.58 22.52 10.92
C PRO A 263 23.91 21.52 9.97
N VAL A 264 23.05 20.68 10.56
CA VAL A 264 22.09 19.85 9.82
C VAL A 264 20.67 20.23 10.20
N TYR A 265 19.78 20.30 9.22
CA TYR A 265 18.37 20.65 9.37
C TYR A 265 17.52 19.49 8.82
N LEU A 266 16.68 18.87 9.66
CA LEU A 266 15.67 17.91 9.19
C LEU A 266 14.45 18.70 8.73
N THR A 267 14.39 18.98 7.42
CA THR A 267 13.50 20.00 6.85
C THR A 267 12.11 19.49 6.47
N GLU A 268 11.91 18.18 6.47
CA GLU A 268 10.61 17.54 6.37
C GLU A 268 10.59 16.22 7.15
N MET A 269 9.51 16.01 7.90
CA MET A 269 9.15 14.73 8.49
C MET A 269 7.63 14.54 8.60
N ASP A 270 7.17 13.33 8.33
CA ASP A 270 5.79 12.84 8.51
C ASP A 270 5.72 11.30 8.48
N GLU A 271 4.50 10.76 8.53
CA GLU A 271 4.20 9.32 8.55
C GLU A 271 3.98 8.67 7.16
N ASP A 272 4.30 9.37 6.07
CA ASP A 272 4.06 9.05 4.65
C ASP A 272 2.62 8.62 4.31
N GLU A 273 1.69 8.84 5.23
CA GLU A 273 0.28 8.54 5.14
C GLU A 273 -0.56 9.80 5.36
N VAL A 274 -1.87 9.70 5.15
CA VAL A 274 -2.79 10.82 5.43
C VAL A 274 -2.74 11.13 6.94
N TRP A 275 -2.52 12.40 7.32
CA TRP A 275 -2.72 12.79 8.72
C TRP A 275 -4.18 12.60 9.12
N GLU A 276 -4.43 11.55 9.89
CA GLU A 276 -5.70 11.37 10.57
C GLU A 276 -5.84 12.40 11.70
N ASP A 277 -7.07 12.80 12.02
CA ASP A 277 -7.32 13.69 13.15
C ASP A 277 -7.23 12.92 14.48
N ALA A 278 -6.02 12.47 14.81
CA ALA A 278 -5.74 11.63 15.97
C ALA A 278 -4.39 11.99 16.61
N ASN A 279 -4.34 12.01 17.94
CA ASN A 279 -3.08 12.11 18.68
C ASN A 279 -2.49 10.70 18.82
N ARG A 280 -1.69 10.29 17.83
CA ARG A 280 -1.11 8.94 17.78
C ARG A 280 0.21 8.83 18.56
N GLY A 281 0.81 9.95 18.96
CA GLY A 281 2.11 10.00 19.63
C GLY A 281 3.30 9.94 18.67
N TRP A 282 3.05 9.93 17.35
CA TRP A 282 4.10 9.88 16.35
C TRP A 282 4.97 11.14 16.41
N VAL A 283 4.35 12.32 16.53
CA VAL A 283 5.06 13.61 16.55
C VAL A 283 5.97 13.70 17.76
N LYS A 284 5.46 13.37 18.96
CA LYS A 284 6.29 13.28 20.18
C LYS A 284 7.48 12.34 20.02
N ASN A 285 7.25 11.14 19.47
CA ASN A 285 8.31 10.16 19.30
C ASN A 285 9.40 10.66 18.36
N ALA A 286 9.04 11.29 17.24
CA ALA A 286 9.99 11.85 16.29
C ALA A 286 10.90 12.90 16.94
N TYR A 287 10.32 13.85 17.69
CA TYR A 287 11.11 14.84 18.42
C TYR A 287 11.98 14.24 19.52
N LYS A 288 11.48 13.22 20.22
CA LYS A 288 12.28 12.49 21.22
C LYS A 288 13.49 11.80 20.59
N GLU A 289 13.31 11.08 19.47
CA GLU A 289 14.41 10.40 18.76
C GLU A 289 15.51 11.40 18.33
N ILE A 290 15.13 12.57 17.79
CA ILE A 290 16.10 13.60 17.38
C ILE A 290 16.80 14.23 18.59
N ASN A 291 16.08 14.47 19.69
CA ASN A 291 16.69 14.94 20.92
C ASN A 291 17.71 13.92 21.46
N ASP A 292 17.36 12.63 21.50
CA ASP A 292 18.25 11.57 21.98
C ASP A 292 19.49 11.44 21.09
N TRP A 293 19.33 11.58 19.77
CA TRP A 293 20.45 11.65 18.83
C TRP A 293 21.42 12.79 19.17
N ASN A 294 20.90 14.01 19.39
CA ASN A 294 21.71 15.18 19.74
C ASN A 294 22.40 15.00 21.10
N LYS A 295 21.71 14.44 22.11
CA LYS A 295 22.25 14.19 23.45
C LYS A 295 23.33 13.10 23.50
N ALA A 296 23.38 12.22 22.50
CA ALA A 296 24.42 11.22 22.38
C ALA A 296 25.77 11.78 21.86
N GLY A 297 25.90 13.10 21.66
CA GLY A 297 27.15 13.73 21.22
C GLY A 297 27.43 13.59 19.72
N ASN A 298 26.41 13.23 18.94
CA ASN A 298 26.49 13.18 17.48
C ASN A 298 26.54 14.59 16.88
N GLN A 299 26.83 14.68 15.56
CA GLN A 299 26.59 15.93 14.82
C GLN A 299 25.12 16.31 14.99
N GLN A 300 24.89 17.51 15.51
CA GLN A 300 23.56 17.91 15.94
C GLN A 300 22.65 18.30 14.77
N ILE A 301 21.40 17.85 14.86
CA ILE A 301 20.29 18.29 14.01
C ILE A 301 19.62 19.46 14.73
N ARG A 302 19.67 20.67 14.16
CA ARG A 302 19.22 21.91 14.82
C ARG A 302 17.71 22.09 14.81
N CYS A 303 17.03 21.52 13.82
CA CYS A 303 15.57 21.49 13.75
C CYS A 303 15.05 20.20 13.11
N ALA A 304 13.81 19.85 13.45
CA ALA A 304 13.01 18.82 12.82
C ALA A 304 11.65 19.43 12.47
N ILE A 305 11.37 19.58 11.18
CA ILE A 305 10.22 20.33 10.67
C ILE A 305 9.08 19.38 10.28
N LEU A 306 7.93 19.50 10.94
CA LEU A 306 6.75 18.68 10.67
C LEU A 306 6.05 19.12 9.36
N TYR A 307 5.81 18.16 8.46
CA TYR A 307 5.19 18.39 7.15
C TYR A 307 3.68 18.05 7.16
N ARG A 308 2.75 18.93 6.78
CA ARG A 308 2.83 20.41 6.61
C ARG A 308 1.54 21.10 7.07
N TRP A 309 1.57 22.41 7.30
CA TRP A 309 0.39 23.13 7.80
C TRP A 309 -0.79 23.23 6.79
N PRO A 310 -0.63 23.88 5.63
CA PRO A 310 -1.76 24.26 4.77
C PRO A 310 -2.42 23.05 4.07
N ARG A 311 -3.73 23.18 3.78
CA ARG A 311 -4.57 22.14 3.13
C ARG A 311 -4.30 21.99 1.63
N HIS A 312 -3.07 21.64 1.28
CA HIS A 312 -2.65 21.47 -0.11
C HIS A 312 -2.57 20.00 -0.53
N ASP A 313 -2.33 19.08 0.41
CA ASP A 313 -2.22 17.65 0.15
C ASP A 313 -2.73 16.80 1.33
N LYS A 314 -2.46 15.50 1.25
CA LYS A 314 -2.89 14.52 2.26
C LYS A 314 -2.20 14.70 3.63
N TRP A 315 -1.10 15.43 3.68
CA TRP A 315 -0.28 15.66 4.88
C TRP A 315 -0.54 17.02 5.52
N HIS A 316 -1.72 17.62 5.32
CA HIS A 316 -2.06 18.87 5.98
C HIS A 316 -2.43 18.69 7.47
N ILE A 317 -2.02 19.66 8.30
CA ILE A 317 -2.27 19.66 9.76
C ILE A 317 -3.39 20.65 10.14
N ASP A 318 -3.69 21.64 9.29
CA ASP A 318 -4.81 22.56 9.54
C ASP A 318 -6.14 21.81 9.65
N GLY A 319 -6.82 21.95 10.79
CA GLY A 319 -8.05 21.22 11.11
C GLY A 319 -7.85 19.81 11.69
N LYS A 320 -6.61 19.38 11.96
CA LYS A 320 -6.28 18.10 12.61
C LYS A 320 -5.91 18.29 14.07
N GLN A 321 -6.91 18.54 14.92
CA GLN A 321 -6.71 18.83 16.33
C GLN A 321 -5.90 17.73 17.07
N GLY A 322 -6.06 16.46 16.71
CA GLY A 322 -5.29 15.35 17.25
C GLY A 322 -3.79 15.48 17.01
N VAL A 323 -3.38 15.77 15.78
CA VAL A 323 -1.97 16.00 15.41
C VAL A 323 -1.43 17.27 16.07
N GLN A 324 -2.23 18.33 16.12
CA GLN A 324 -1.85 19.56 16.81
C GLN A 324 -1.66 19.35 18.31
N ASN A 325 -2.47 18.50 18.95
CA ASN A 325 -2.30 18.14 20.35
C ASN A 325 -1.02 17.32 20.58
N ASP A 326 -0.74 16.33 19.73
CA ASP A 326 0.52 15.57 19.75
C ASP A 326 1.73 16.52 19.66
N PHE A 327 1.67 17.51 18.76
CA PHE A 327 2.72 18.51 18.62
C PHE A 327 2.86 19.44 19.84
N ARG A 328 1.75 19.91 20.44
CA ARG A 328 1.80 20.71 21.68
C ARG A 328 2.42 19.93 22.84
N GLU A 329 2.09 18.65 22.95
CA GLU A 329 2.71 17.77 23.95
C GLU A 329 4.20 17.58 23.69
N ALA A 330 4.63 17.47 22.42
CA ALA A 330 6.04 17.42 22.07
C ALA A 330 6.79 18.69 22.51
N ILE A 331 6.21 19.87 22.28
CA ILE A 331 6.78 21.18 22.67
C ILE A 331 6.93 21.31 24.18
N ALA A 332 6.03 20.69 24.96
CA ALA A 332 6.09 20.71 26.42
C ALA A 332 7.36 20.06 26.99
N PHE A 333 8.01 19.15 26.25
CA PHE A 333 9.29 18.55 26.64
C PHE A 333 10.50 19.50 26.52
N ASN A 334 10.35 20.63 25.83
CA ASN A 334 11.35 21.70 25.77
C ASN A 334 12.74 21.27 25.25
N TYR A 335 12.77 20.36 24.26
CA TYR A 335 13.99 19.87 23.64
C TYR A 335 14.75 20.97 22.90
N GLN A 336 16.06 21.00 23.11
CA GLN A 336 16.97 22.00 22.57
C GLN A 336 18.25 21.33 22.07
N TRP A 337 18.82 21.88 21.01
CA TRP A 337 20.19 21.58 20.63
C TRP A 337 21.17 22.45 21.45
N ASP A 338 22.40 21.99 21.58
CA ASP A 338 23.42 22.62 22.41
C ASP A 338 24.36 23.50 21.55
N PRO A 339 24.30 24.84 21.66
CA PRO A 339 25.21 25.73 20.92
C PRO A 339 26.66 25.70 21.44
N ASP A 340 26.90 25.10 22.61
CA ASP A 340 28.23 24.95 23.22
C ASP A 340 28.89 23.62 22.86
N ALA A 341 28.13 22.62 22.42
CA ALA A 341 28.65 21.35 21.97
C ALA A 341 29.40 21.56 20.63
N GLY A 342 30.72 21.75 20.73
CA GLY A 342 31.61 21.75 19.56
C GLY A 342 31.56 20.41 18.81
N PRO A 343 31.93 20.38 17.52
CA PRO A 343 32.09 19.10 16.82
C PRO A 343 33.12 18.26 17.58
N ALA A 344 32.78 17.02 17.93
CA ALA A 344 33.66 16.15 18.71
C ALA A 344 35.08 16.16 18.13
N GLU A 345 36.08 16.49 18.96
CA GLU A 345 37.49 16.33 18.61
C GLU A 345 37.75 14.84 18.35
N VAL A 346 37.92 14.49 17.08
CA VAL A 346 38.31 13.13 16.71
C VAL A 346 39.84 13.05 16.77
N SER A 347 40.31 12.33 17.79
CA SER A 347 41.69 11.90 17.99
C SER A 347 42.36 11.47 16.68
N THR A 348 43.57 11.98 16.47
CA THR A 348 44.44 11.73 15.32
C THR A 348 45.14 10.37 15.46
N THR A 349 44.42 9.28 15.18
CA THR A 349 45.08 8.01 14.86
C THR A 349 44.73 7.61 13.44
N THR A 350 45.76 7.65 12.59
CA THR A 350 45.82 7.16 11.23
C THR A 350 45.16 5.79 11.09
N SER A 351 43.97 5.74 10.47
CA SER A 351 43.37 4.48 10.05
C SER A 351 44.01 4.05 8.72
N THR A 352 45.10 3.31 8.84
CA THR A 352 45.51 2.35 7.80
C THR A 352 44.41 1.29 7.72
N PRO A 353 43.97 0.86 6.51
CA PRO A 353 42.89 -0.10 6.39
C PRO A 353 43.37 -1.45 6.91
N LEU A 354 42.66 -2.03 7.87
CA LEU A 354 42.98 -3.36 8.40
C LEU A 354 41.90 -4.39 8.06
N PRO A 355 42.31 -5.65 7.92
CA PRO A 355 41.69 -6.65 7.08
C PRO A 355 40.75 -7.57 7.88
N VAL A 356 40.00 -8.36 7.12
CA VAL A 356 39.12 -9.43 7.61
C VAL A 356 39.95 -10.50 8.31
N GLU A 357 39.66 -10.79 9.59
CA GLU A 357 39.94 -12.10 10.18
C GLU A 357 38.98 -12.49 11.30
N ILE A 358 38.74 -13.80 11.38
CA ILE A 358 37.67 -14.51 12.08
C ILE A 358 38.15 -14.93 13.47
N THR A 359 37.39 -14.66 14.54
CA THR A 359 37.59 -15.31 15.85
C THR A 359 36.27 -15.72 16.51
N THR A 360 36.27 -16.96 17.02
CA THR A 360 35.20 -17.70 17.71
C THR A 360 34.82 -17.16 19.11
N PRO A 361 33.61 -17.45 19.64
CA PRO A 361 33.08 -16.84 20.86
C PRO A 361 33.04 -17.77 22.09
N THR A 362 33.22 -17.19 23.30
CA THR A 362 32.73 -17.74 24.60
C THR A 362 32.60 -16.60 25.64
N PRO A 363 31.77 -16.70 26.70
CA PRO A 363 30.30 -16.59 26.65
C PRO A 363 29.68 -15.51 27.59
N ALA A 364 28.46 -15.10 27.20
CA ALA A 364 27.29 -14.67 27.98
C ALA A 364 27.25 -13.30 28.72
N VAL A 365 26.49 -12.37 28.13
CA VAL A 365 25.26 -11.81 28.74
C VAL A 365 24.16 -11.88 27.66
N VAL A 366 23.07 -12.60 27.90
CA VAL A 366 22.04 -12.91 26.89
C VAL A 366 21.07 -11.73 26.75
N VAL A 367 21.32 -10.90 25.75
CA VAL A 367 20.26 -10.24 24.97
C VAL A 367 20.17 -11.03 23.69
N THR A 368 19.08 -11.77 23.46
CA THR A 368 18.94 -12.61 22.26
C THR A 368 18.80 -11.73 21.03
N ASN A 369 19.94 -11.35 20.44
CA ASN A 369 20.00 -10.61 19.19
C ASN A 369 19.73 -11.59 18.04
N ARG A 370 18.46 -11.76 17.71
CA ARG A 370 17.99 -12.76 16.74
C ARG A 370 18.08 -12.19 15.31
N PRO A 371 18.75 -12.87 14.35
CA PRO A 371 18.86 -12.38 12.97
C PRO A 371 17.50 -12.24 12.26
N ALA A 372 17.31 -11.24 11.40
CA ALA A 372 16.03 -10.96 10.73
C ALA A 372 15.54 -12.11 9.83
N TYR A 373 16.40 -12.57 8.94
CA TYR A 373 16.12 -13.64 7.97
C TYR A 373 16.84 -14.90 8.43
N ARG A 374 16.17 -15.72 9.24
CA ARG A 374 16.75 -16.98 9.71
C ARG A 374 15.73 -18.09 9.70
N THR A 375 16.05 -19.15 8.98
CA THR A 375 15.20 -20.33 8.90
C THR A 375 15.85 -21.49 9.65
N ARG A 376 15.02 -22.39 10.13
CA ARG A 376 15.43 -23.71 10.58
C ARG A 376 14.55 -24.71 9.89
N TYR A 377 15.12 -25.52 9.01
CA TYR A 377 14.38 -26.61 8.39
C TYR A 377 14.16 -27.71 9.41
N THR A 378 12.90 -28.05 9.65
CA THR A 378 12.49 -29.03 10.67
C THR A 378 12.02 -30.35 10.05
N GLY A 379 11.84 -30.41 8.73
CA GLY A 379 11.57 -31.64 7.98
C GLY A 379 11.34 -31.39 6.49
N HIS A 380 11.55 -32.40 5.64
CA HIS A 380 11.21 -32.34 4.21
C HIS A 380 11.03 -33.75 3.62
N ASN A 381 10.38 -33.87 2.46
CA ASN A 381 10.26 -35.13 1.72
C ASN A 381 10.94 -35.12 0.34
N THR A 382 11.88 -34.18 0.10
CA THR A 382 12.68 -34.10 -1.13
C THR A 382 13.37 -35.43 -1.48
N PRO A 383 13.06 -36.05 -2.64
CA PRO A 383 13.70 -37.29 -3.07
C PRO A 383 15.16 -37.06 -3.51
N THR A 384 16.05 -37.99 -3.18
CA THR A 384 17.46 -37.96 -3.65
C THR A 384 17.63 -38.58 -5.03
N THR A 385 16.58 -39.16 -5.61
CA THR A 385 16.54 -39.59 -7.02
C THR A 385 15.25 -39.12 -7.65
N VAL A 386 15.34 -38.44 -8.79
CA VAL A 386 14.22 -37.81 -9.50
C VAL A 386 14.36 -38.01 -11.01
N GLN A 387 13.25 -37.90 -11.74
CA GLN A 387 13.26 -37.93 -13.20
C GLN A 387 13.67 -36.56 -13.76
N ALA A 388 14.38 -36.56 -14.89
CA ALA A 388 14.71 -35.36 -15.62
C ALA A 388 13.46 -34.64 -16.14
N GLY A 389 13.44 -33.32 -15.98
CA GLY A 389 12.40 -32.46 -16.50
C GLY A 389 10.99 -32.77 -15.97
N GLN A 390 10.85 -33.17 -14.70
CA GLN A 390 9.56 -33.35 -14.03
C GLN A 390 9.28 -32.19 -13.06
N THR A 391 8.02 -32.04 -12.68
CA THR A 391 7.60 -31.11 -11.62
C THR A 391 7.01 -31.89 -10.46
N LEU A 392 7.55 -31.70 -9.27
CA LEU A 392 7.14 -32.39 -8.05
C LEU A 392 6.44 -31.43 -7.08
N ASN A 393 5.49 -31.95 -6.31
CA ASN A 393 4.92 -31.28 -5.15
C ASN A 393 5.47 -31.96 -3.89
N LEU A 394 6.15 -31.19 -3.05
CA LEU A 394 6.90 -31.66 -1.90
C LEU A 394 6.45 -30.88 -0.66
N SER A 395 6.65 -31.45 0.51
CA SER A 395 6.43 -30.79 1.79
C SER A 395 7.78 -30.40 2.38
N VAL A 396 7.93 -29.13 2.75
CA VAL A 396 9.11 -28.60 3.44
C VAL A 396 8.66 -27.86 4.69
N ALA A 397 8.99 -28.41 5.86
CA ALA A 397 8.72 -27.82 7.15
C ALA A 397 9.88 -26.90 7.55
N VAL A 398 9.55 -25.67 7.87
CA VAL A 398 10.50 -24.65 8.31
C VAL A 398 9.98 -23.97 9.57
N GLN A 399 10.90 -23.62 10.45
CA GLN A 399 10.65 -22.76 11.60
C GLN A 399 11.33 -21.42 11.35
N ASN A 400 10.60 -20.36 11.61
CA ASN A 400 11.13 -19.03 11.65
C ASN A 400 11.98 -18.87 12.91
N VAL A 401 13.28 -19.08 12.79
CA VAL A 401 14.25 -18.80 13.86
C VAL A 401 14.80 -17.38 13.74
N GLY A 402 14.18 -16.53 12.92
CA GLY A 402 14.53 -15.13 12.71
C GLY A 402 13.58 -14.16 13.42
N SER A 403 13.94 -12.89 13.47
CA SER A 403 13.21 -11.86 14.23
C SER A 403 12.04 -11.22 13.47
N LEU A 404 11.94 -11.44 12.15
CA LEU A 404 10.81 -10.95 11.36
C LEU A 404 9.68 -11.96 11.29
N THR A 405 8.44 -11.53 11.46
CA THR A 405 7.29 -12.33 11.02
C THR A 405 7.33 -12.49 9.51
N TRP A 406 7.33 -13.73 9.01
CA TRP A 406 7.26 -13.98 7.58
C TRP A 406 5.83 -13.80 7.12
N THR A 407 5.54 -12.69 6.48
CA THR A 407 4.20 -12.37 5.98
C THR A 407 3.93 -13.14 4.69
N ARG A 408 2.79 -13.81 4.61
CA ARG A 408 2.41 -14.65 3.47
C ARG A 408 1.95 -13.82 2.26
N SER A 409 1.56 -12.57 2.49
CA SER A 409 0.96 -11.67 1.52
C SER A 409 1.53 -10.26 1.65
N GLY A 410 1.43 -9.47 0.59
CA GLY A 410 1.96 -8.10 0.52
C GLY A 410 2.59 -7.85 -0.84
N ALA A 411 3.18 -6.66 -1.04
CA ALA A 411 3.96 -6.37 -2.24
C ALA A 411 5.22 -7.26 -2.33
N THR A 412 5.70 -7.73 -1.18
CA THR A 412 6.89 -8.57 -1.03
C THR A 412 6.58 -9.72 -0.05
N PRO A 413 5.79 -10.73 -0.43
CA PRO A 413 5.47 -11.85 0.47
C PRO A 413 6.70 -12.73 0.72
N PHE A 414 6.73 -13.44 1.84
CA PHE A 414 7.71 -14.49 2.07
C PHE A 414 7.24 -15.80 1.40
N GLN A 415 8.15 -16.48 0.72
CA GLN A 415 7.93 -17.70 -0.06
C GLN A 415 9.12 -18.66 0.08
N LEU A 416 8.97 -19.91 -0.37
CA LEU A 416 10.06 -20.88 -0.45
C LEU A 416 10.39 -21.16 -1.92
N GLY A 417 11.63 -20.93 -2.32
CA GLY A 417 12.13 -21.29 -3.65
C GLY A 417 13.18 -22.39 -3.62
N PHE A 418 13.65 -22.76 -4.81
CA PHE A 418 14.68 -23.77 -4.98
C PHE A 418 15.79 -23.30 -5.94
N GLN A 419 16.99 -23.84 -5.76
CA GLN A 419 18.14 -23.59 -6.63
C GLN A 419 18.88 -24.91 -6.90
N TRP A 420 19.18 -25.20 -8.15
CA TRP A 420 19.95 -26.38 -8.55
C TRP A 420 21.36 -26.00 -8.93
N TYR A 421 22.34 -26.79 -8.50
CA TYR A 421 23.75 -26.64 -8.84
C TYR A 421 24.29 -27.94 -9.44
N ASN A 422 25.02 -27.86 -10.54
CA ASN A 422 25.71 -29.03 -11.11
C ASN A 422 26.99 -29.36 -10.30
N THR A 423 27.69 -30.43 -10.68
CA THR A 423 28.92 -30.87 -9.98
C THR A 423 30.10 -29.90 -10.09
N SER A 424 30.07 -28.95 -11.03
CA SER A 424 31.05 -27.85 -11.12
C SER A 424 30.65 -26.62 -10.30
N GLY A 425 29.53 -26.67 -9.57
CA GLY A 425 29.04 -25.58 -8.73
C GLY A 425 28.32 -24.46 -9.49
N GLN A 426 28.03 -24.65 -10.78
CA GLN A 426 27.26 -23.69 -11.58
C GLN A 426 25.76 -23.89 -11.35
N MET A 427 25.05 -22.78 -11.17
CA MET A 427 23.59 -22.80 -11.00
C MET A 427 22.89 -23.14 -12.32
N VAL A 428 21.89 -24.01 -12.26
CA VAL A 428 21.03 -24.35 -13.39
C VAL A 428 19.91 -23.31 -13.47
N ALA A 429 19.86 -22.57 -14.58
CA ALA A 429 18.82 -21.57 -14.81
C ALA A 429 17.52 -22.20 -15.33
N PHE A 430 16.38 -21.75 -14.81
CA PHE A 430 15.06 -22.10 -15.32
C PHE A 430 14.40 -20.88 -15.98
N PRO A 431 13.58 -21.07 -17.03
CA PRO A 431 12.68 -20.02 -17.50
C PRO A 431 11.74 -19.59 -16.37
N PRO A 432 11.29 -18.32 -16.31
CA PRO A 432 10.46 -17.81 -15.21
C PRO A 432 9.21 -18.64 -14.92
N GLN A 433 8.58 -19.22 -15.95
CA GLN A 433 7.39 -20.07 -15.78
C GLN A 433 7.66 -21.43 -15.12
N LEU A 434 8.93 -21.82 -14.96
CA LEU A 434 9.36 -23.08 -14.32
C LEU A 434 10.19 -22.84 -13.03
N ASP A 435 10.46 -21.58 -12.69
CA ASP A 435 11.15 -21.19 -11.46
C ASP A 435 10.11 -20.89 -10.36
N PHE A 436 9.70 -21.93 -9.63
CA PHE A 436 8.57 -21.82 -8.71
C PHE A 436 8.99 -21.26 -7.35
N HIS A 437 8.35 -20.17 -6.95
CA HIS A 437 8.36 -19.68 -5.58
C HIS A 437 7.04 -20.09 -4.91
N SER A 438 7.14 -20.86 -3.83
CA SER A 438 6.00 -21.50 -3.18
C SER A 438 5.54 -20.66 -2.00
N PRO A 439 4.31 -20.13 -2.00
CA PRO A 439 3.86 -19.18 -0.99
C PRO A 439 3.71 -19.81 0.39
N LEU A 440 3.85 -19.00 1.43
CA LEU A 440 3.54 -19.42 2.78
C LEU A 440 2.03 -19.65 2.98
N PRO A 441 1.61 -20.71 3.68
CA PRO A 441 0.20 -20.95 3.96
C PRO A 441 -0.39 -20.00 5.01
N ALA A 442 0.45 -19.36 5.84
CA ALA A 442 0.06 -18.36 6.82
C ALA A 442 1.28 -17.49 7.18
N ASP A 443 1.04 -16.35 7.82
CA ASP A 443 2.11 -15.56 8.42
C ASP A 443 2.81 -16.39 9.49
N VAL A 444 4.14 -16.34 9.54
CA VAL A 444 4.94 -17.14 10.46
C VAL A 444 5.69 -16.20 11.39
N PRO A 445 5.20 -15.96 12.61
CA PRO A 445 5.91 -15.08 13.54
C PRO A 445 7.26 -15.67 13.94
N PRO A 446 8.16 -14.89 14.56
CA PRO A 446 9.34 -15.43 15.22
C PRO A 446 9.00 -16.62 16.12
N ASP A 447 9.78 -17.69 16.02
CA ASP A 447 9.63 -19.03 16.62
C ASP A 447 8.47 -19.87 16.05
N GLY A 448 7.63 -19.26 15.21
CA GLY A 448 6.57 -19.94 14.48
C GLY A 448 7.11 -20.99 13.51
N GLY A 449 6.44 -22.12 13.42
CA GLY A 449 6.70 -23.18 12.45
C GLY A 449 5.63 -23.21 11.36
N VAL A 450 6.01 -23.60 10.15
CA VAL A 450 5.11 -23.76 9.02
C VAL A 450 5.50 -24.93 8.14
N LEU A 451 4.51 -25.63 7.59
CA LEU A 451 4.69 -26.66 6.57
C LEU A 451 4.33 -26.06 5.21
N ILE A 452 5.31 -25.92 4.32
CA ILE A 452 5.14 -25.33 2.99
C ILE A 452 4.95 -26.44 1.96
N GLN A 453 3.90 -26.35 1.16
CA GLN A 453 3.69 -27.19 -0.02
C GLN A 453 4.49 -26.61 -1.20
N ALA A 454 5.70 -27.13 -1.38
CA ALA A 454 6.68 -26.62 -2.31
C ALA A 454 6.56 -27.27 -3.69
N ARG A 455 6.60 -26.45 -4.75
CA ARG A 455 6.74 -26.94 -6.13
C ARG A 455 8.21 -26.93 -6.53
N LEU A 456 8.68 -28.05 -7.08
CA LEU A 456 10.06 -28.22 -7.54
C LEU A 456 10.07 -28.58 -9.01
N ARG A 457 10.78 -27.81 -9.83
CA ARG A 457 11.16 -28.22 -11.19
C ARG A 457 12.52 -28.94 -11.14
N THR A 458 12.63 -30.11 -11.77
CA THR A 458 13.93 -30.80 -11.90
C THR A 458 14.65 -30.42 -13.20
N PRO A 459 16.00 -30.47 -13.25
CA PRO A 459 16.77 -30.23 -14.46
C PRO A 459 16.37 -31.16 -15.62
N ASP A 460 16.40 -30.66 -16.84
CA ASP A 460 16.06 -31.44 -18.05
C ASP A 460 17.17 -32.40 -18.48
N ALA A 461 18.42 -32.14 -18.06
CA ALA A 461 19.55 -33.02 -18.30
C ALA A 461 19.70 -34.03 -17.15
N PRO A 462 19.87 -35.33 -17.43
CA PRO A 462 20.23 -36.30 -16.41
C PRO A 462 21.65 -36.05 -15.90
N GLY A 463 21.88 -36.30 -14.61
CA GLY A 463 23.15 -36.02 -13.95
C GLY A 463 23.02 -35.99 -12.43
N VAL A 464 24.14 -35.76 -11.74
CA VAL A 464 24.16 -35.55 -10.29
C VAL A 464 24.18 -34.06 -10.01
N TYR A 465 23.29 -33.61 -9.13
CA TYR A 465 23.14 -32.21 -8.78
C TYR A 465 23.10 -32.01 -7.26
N GLN A 466 23.20 -30.76 -6.84
CA GLN A 466 22.84 -30.31 -5.50
C GLN A 466 21.58 -29.46 -5.60
N LEU A 467 20.60 -29.70 -4.74
CA LEU A 467 19.37 -28.93 -4.65
C LEU A 467 19.38 -28.14 -3.35
N ARG A 468 19.18 -26.83 -3.41
CA ARG A 468 19.00 -25.98 -2.24
C ARG A 468 17.57 -25.48 -2.17
N TRP A 469 16.88 -25.76 -1.08
CA TRP A 469 15.68 -25.05 -0.68
C TRP A 469 16.08 -23.81 0.10
N ASP A 470 15.47 -22.68 -0.21
CA ASP A 470 15.78 -21.43 0.48
C ASP A 470 14.53 -20.55 0.57
N MET A 471 14.35 -19.88 1.71
CA MET A 471 13.27 -18.91 1.88
C MET A 471 13.61 -17.64 1.11
N ILE A 472 12.58 -17.02 0.56
CA ILE A 472 12.63 -15.79 -0.21
C ILE A 472 11.71 -14.81 0.50
N HIS A 473 12.19 -13.60 0.74
CA HIS A 473 11.32 -12.45 0.87
C HIS A 473 11.19 -11.89 -0.56
N GLU A 474 10.05 -12.14 -1.20
CA GLU A 474 9.85 -11.96 -2.64
C GLU A 474 10.11 -10.51 -3.06
N GLY A 475 10.85 -10.31 -4.16
CA GLY A 475 11.26 -8.98 -4.60
C GLY A 475 12.28 -8.28 -3.67
N VAL A 476 12.66 -8.94 -2.58
CA VAL A 476 13.61 -8.45 -1.58
C VAL A 476 14.86 -9.31 -1.60
N THR A 477 14.84 -10.51 -1.02
CA THR A 477 16.08 -11.26 -0.78
C THR A 477 15.85 -12.76 -0.63
N TRP A 478 16.85 -13.55 -1.02
CA TRP A 478 16.97 -14.93 -0.58
C TRP A 478 17.57 -14.96 0.83
N PHE A 479 17.04 -15.78 1.73
CA PHE A 479 17.51 -15.82 3.11
C PHE A 479 18.99 -16.21 3.18
N THR A 480 19.47 -17.09 2.29
CA THR A 480 20.90 -17.44 2.24
C THR A 480 21.81 -16.26 1.93
N THR A 481 21.33 -15.28 1.15
CA THR A 481 22.09 -14.05 0.89
C THR A 481 22.15 -13.10 2.10
N GLN A 482 21.28 -13.33 3.09
CA GLN A 482 21.29 -12.67 4.40
C GLN A 482 22.03 -13.52 5.47
N GLY A 483 22.76 -14.55 5.04
CA GLY A 483 23.60 -15.39 5.90
C GLY A 483 22.88 -16.60 6.51
N ASP A 484 21.61 -16.84 6.15
CA ASP A 484 20.96 -18.13 6.42
C ASP A 484 21.67 -19.27 5.67
N GLN A 485 21.52 -20.51 6.12
CA GLN A 485 22.21 -21.63 5.47
C GLN A 485 21.35 -22.29 4.38
N GLY A 486 20.04 -22.02 4.35
CA GLY A 486 19.11 -22.78 3.52
C GLY A 486 19.12 -24.27 3.88
N LEU A 487 18.45 -25.09 3.07
CA LEU A 487 18.52 -26.55 3.15
C LEU A 487 19.15 -27.09 1.87
N LEU A 488 20.41 -27.52 1.97
CA LEU A 488 21.13 -28.18 0.89
C LEU A 488 20.91 -29.70 0.93
N VAL A 489 20.27 -30.22 -0.10
CA VAL A 489 20.13 -31.65 -0.37
C VAL A 489 21.18 -32.04 -1.42
N SER A 490 22.18 -32.81 -1.01
CA SER A 490 23.27 -33.24 -1.87
C SER A 490 23.74 -34.65 -1.50
N PRO A 491 23.97 -35.54 -2.47
CA PRO A 491 23.66 -35.41 -3.90
C PRO A 491 22.19 -35.73 -4.23
N VAL A 492 21.69 -35.19 -5.34
CA VAL A 492 20.41 -35.58 -5.96
C VAL A 492 20.67 -36.08 -7.38
N SER A 493 20.29 -37.33 -7.65
CA SER A 493 20.45 -37.99 -8.95
C SER A 493 19.23 -37.74 -9.84
N VAL A 494 19.44 -37.05 -10.95
CA VAL A 494 18.44 -36.82 -11.99
C VAL A 494 18.63 -37.87 -13.09
N THR A 495 17.61 -38.69 -13.36
CA THR A 495 17.70 -39.83 -14.28
C THR A 495 16.68 -39.73 -15.41
N THR A 496 16.90 -40.46 -16.51
CA THR A 496 15.97 -40.54 -17.64
C THR A 496 14.84 -41.56 -17.42
N GLN A 497 14.88 -42.36 -16.36
CA GLN A 497 13.88 -43.39 -16.08
C GLN A 497 12.88 -42.94 -14.98
N PRO A 498 11.60 -43.33 -15.06
CA PRO A 498 10.63 -43.04 -14.01
C PRO A 498 10.98 -43.80 -12.72
N VAL A 499 11.13 -43.06 -11.61
CA VAL A 499 11.46 -43.63 -10.29
C VAL A 499 10.18 -44.23 -9.68
N GLN A 500 10.13 -45.56 -9.48
CA GLN A 500 9.12 -46.18 -8.62
C GLN A 500 9.45 -45.90 -7.15
N ILE A 501 8.55 -45.23 -6.43
CA ILE A 501 8.71 -44.97 -5.00
C ILE A 501 7.96 -46.06 -4.23
N THR A 502 8.69 -47.01 -3.65
CA THR A 502 8.17 -47.91 -2.60
C THR A 502 8.27 -47.19 -1.25
N PRO A 503 7.17 -47.03 -0.48
CA PRO A 503 7.24 -46.36 0.82
C PRO A 503 7.79 -47.31 1.91
N PRO A 504 8.76 -46.88 2.75
CA PRO A 504 9.13 -47.59 3.98
C PRO A 504 8.15 -47.27 5.13
N PRO A 505 8.11 -48.12 6.18
CA PRO A 505 7.00 -48.16 7.14
C PRO A 505 6.99 -46.95 8.07
N VAL A 506 5.82 -46.33 8.22
CA VAL A 506 5.60 -45.16 9.06
C VAL A 506 5.28 -45.61 10.49
N SER A 507 6.13 -45.24 11.45
CA SER A 507 5.75 -45.17 12.87
C SER A 507 4.88 -43.92 13.06
N ALA A 508 3.62 -44.13 13.42
CA ALA A 508 2.62 -43.07 13.56
C ALA A 508 2.93 -42.12 14.74
N PRO A 509 2.85 -40.80 14.57
CA PRO A 509 2.54 -39.91 15.67
C PRO A 509 1.03 -39.95 15.93
N THR A 510 0.67 -40.08 17.20
CA THR A 510 -0.70 -40.12 17.73
C THR A 510 -1.51 -38.91 17.27
N PRO A 511 -2.71 -39.07 16.68
CA PRO A 511 -3.54 -37.95 16.28
C PRO A 511 -4.15 -37.27 17.50
N THR A 512 -4.04 -35.94 17.56
CA THR A 512 -4.85 -35.10 18.45
C THR A 512 -6.18 -34.82 17.72
N PRO A 513 -7.36 -34.88 18.37
CA PRO A 513 -8.64 -34.88 17.66
C PRO A 513 -8.98 -33.51 17.05
N THR A 514 -9.20 -33.49 15.74
CA THR A 514 -9.68 -32.33 14.95
C THR A 514 -11.15 -32.05 15.28
N ALA A 515 -11.47 -30.85 15.76
CA ALA A 515 -12.83 -30.45 16.10
C ALA A 515 -13.71 -30.29 14.84
N PHE A 516 -14.86 -30.98 14.79
CA PHE A 516 -15.89 -30.84 13.75
C PHE A 516 -16.65 -29.52 13.94
N ILE A 517 -16.94 -28.80 12.85
CA ILE A 517 -17.91 -27.70 12.93
C ILE A 517 -19.32 -28.29 13.10
N GLN A 518 -20.06 -27.74 14.06
CA GLN A 518 -21.48 -28.04 14.23
C GLN A 518 -22.29 -27.24 13.21
N VAL A 519 -23.11 -27.93 12.43
CA VAL A 519 -24.02 -27.31 11.45
C VAL A 519 -25.45 -27.51 11.93
N GLN A 520 -26.18 -26.41 12.08
CA GLN A 520 -27.60 -26.46 12.42
C GLN A 520 -28.45 -26.47 11.15
N ASP A 521 -29.25 -27.51 10.94
CA ASP A 521 -30.22 -27.53 9.83
C ASP A 521 -31.46 -26.71 10.18
N VAL A 522 -31.68 -25.64 9.42
CA VAL A 522 -32.84 -24.75 9.51
C VAL A 522 -33.64 -24.73 8.20
N SER A 523 -33.31 -25.60 7.25
CA SER A 523 -33.88 -25.59 5.89
C SER A 523 -35.39 -25.80 5.84
N ALA A 524 -35.95 -26.47 6.84
CA ALA A 524 -37.40 -26.70 7.01
C ALA A 524 -38.12 -25.54 7.73
N SER A 525 -37.40 -24.72 8.51
CA SER A 525 -37.97 -23.60 9.27
C SER A 525 -37.90 -22.25 8.55
N LEU A 526 -37.15 -22.15 7.46
CA LEU A 526 -37.01 -20.90 6.70
C LEU A 526 -38.22 -20.65 5.78
N PRO A 527 -38.60 -19.38 5.55
CA PRO A 527 -39.64 -19.01 4.59
C PRO A 527 -39.40 -19.61 3.19
N ARG A 528 -40.47 -20.11 2.56
CA ARG A 528 -40.49 -20.65 1.20
C ARG A 528 -41.71 -20.16 0.45
N SER A 529 -41.61 -20.15 -0.88
CA SER A 529 -42.77 -19.90 -1.74
C SER A 529 -43.80 -21.04 -1.60
N ALA A 530 -45.08 -20.68 -1.56
CA ALA A 530 -46.16 -21.66 -1.56
C ALA A 530 -46.39 -22.31 -2.94
N THR A 531 -45.92 -21.69 -4.02
CA THR A 531 -46.25 -22.08 -5.40
C THR A 531 -45.06 -22.43 -6.27
N GLN A 532 -43.83 -22.07 -5.85
CA GLN A 532 -42.62 -22.33 -6.61
C GLN A 532 -41.68 -23.27 -5.85
N GLN A 533 -40.97 -24.12 -6.60
CA GLN A 533 -39.96 -25.02 -6.06
C GLN A 533 -38.67 -24.93 -6.87
N TYR A 534 -37.54 -25.13 -6.21
CA TYR A 534 -36.26 -25.30 -6.89
C TYR A 534 -36.20 -26.69 -7.54
N PRO A 535 -35.56 -26.83 -8.71
CA PRO A 535 -35.28 -28.14 -9.28
C PRO A 535 -34.28 -28.91 -8.40
N THR A 536 -34.26 -30.24 -8.56
CA THR A 536 -33.33 -31.11 -7.85
C THR A 536 -32.29 -31.73 -8.79
N ARG A 537 -31.17 -32.16 -8.23
CA ARG A 537 -30.08 -32.87 -8.92
C ARG A 537 -29.62 -34.07 -8.10
N ALA A 538 -28.99 -35.04 -8.76
CA ALA A 538 -28.26 -36.10 -8.06
C ALA A 538 -27.04 -35.51 -7.33
N ARG A 539 -26.68 -36.04 -6.15
CA ARG A 539 -25.48 -35.59 -5.40
C ARG A 539 -24.19 -35.71 -6.22
N SER A 540 -24.07 -36.75 -7.04
CA SER A 540 -22.93 -36.97 -7.93
C SER A 540 -22.79 -35.90 -9.02
N ALA A 541 -23.81 -35.08 -9.26
CA ALA A 541 -23.72 -33.96 -10.18
C ALA A 541 -23.01 -32.73 -9.58
N ILE A 542 -22.76 -32.72 -8.26
CA ILE A 542 -22.06 -31.62 -7.58
C ILE A 542 -20.56 -31.76 -7.80
N ARG A 543 -19.93 -30.72 -8.32
CA ARG A 543 -18.52 -30.71 -8.73
C ARG A 543 -17.70 -29.63 -8.04
N ARG A 544 -18.36 -28.62 -7.45
CA ARG A 544 -17.70 -27.43 -6.89
C ARG A 544 -18.43 -26.82 -5.71
N LEU A 545 -17.69 -26.09 -4.89
CA LEU A 545 -18.22 -25.25 -3.80
C LEU A 545 -18.03 -23.78 -4.19
N ILE A 546 -19.04 -22.93 -3.96
CA ILE A 546 -18.98 -21.50 -4.30
C ILE A 546 -19.24 -20.66 -3.07
N LEU A 547 -18.30 -19.80 -2.72
CA LEU A 547 -18.38 -18.87 -1.60
C LEU A 547 -19.07 -17.56 -2.02
N HIS A 548 -19.97 -17.08 -1.15
CA HIS A 548 -20.73 -15.85 -1.31
C HIS A 548 -20.65 -14.98 -0.06
N HIS A 549 -21.05 -13.71 -0.19
CA HIS A 549 -21.47 -12.91 0.96
C HIS A 549 -22.92 -12.46 0.81
N THR A 550 -23.55 -11.97 1.88
CA THR A 550 -24.90 -11.39 1.79
C THR A 550 -24.90 -9.96 1.28
N ALA A 551 -23.75 -9.26 1.33
CA ALA A 551 -23.62 -7.82 1.08
C ALA A 551 -24.51 -6.97 2.02
N THR A 552 -24.74 -7.48 3.24
CA THR A 552 -25.55 -6.82 4.28
C THR A 552 -24.70 -6.56 5.52
N PRO A 553 -25.16 -5.72 6.46
CA PRO A 553 -24.60 -5.71 7.81
C PRO A 553 -24.58 -7.14 8.42
N PRO A 554 -23.58 -7.47 9.26
CA PRO A 554 -23.41 -8.81 9.82
C PRO A 554 -24.51 -9.23 10.82
N GLU A 555 -25.34 -8.29 11.30
CA GLU A 555 -26.45 -8.53 12.22
C GLU A 555 -27.71 -9.06 11.53
N VAL A 556 -27.78 -9.02 10.19
CA VAL A 556 -28.95 -9.50 9.44
C VAL A 556 -29.10 -11.01 9.63
N THR A 557 -30.27 -11.43 10.10
CA THR A 557 -30.54 -12.84 10.36
C THR A 557 -30.77 -13.64 9.07
N ILE A 558 -30.45 -14.93 9.10
CA ILE A 558 -30.67 -15.83 7.96
C ILE A 558 -32.15 -15.90 7.57
N THR A 559 -33.07 -15.84 8.55
CA THR A 559 -34.51 -15.73 8.32
C THR A 559 -34.84 -14.47 7.51
N ARG A 560 -34.24 -13.32 7.85
CA ARG A 560 -34.48 -12.08 7.12
C ARG A 560 -33.93 -12.12 5.69
N VAL A 561 -32.80 -12.79 5.46
CA VAL A 561 -32.27 -13.05 4.12
C VAL A 561 -33.25 -13.92 3.32
N ALA A 562 -33.80 -14.98 3.93
CA ALA A 562 -34.79 -15.85 3.29
C ALA A 562 -36.11 -15.11 2.98
N GLU A 563 -36.65 -14.32 3.93
CA GLU A 563 -37.83 -13.47 3.73
C GLU A 563 -37.64 -12.52 2.55
N PHE A 564 -36.51 -11.82 2.48
CA PHE A 564 -36.24 -10.90 1.38
C PHE A 564 -36.17 -11.62 0.03
N GLN A 565 -35.54 -12.80 -0.02
CA GLN A 565 -35.45 -13.57 -1.26
C GLN A 565 -36.80 -14.13 -1.71
N VAL A 566 -37.66 -14.57 -0.78
CA VAL A 566 -39.00 -15.06 -1.11
C VAL A 566 -39.94 -13.90 -1.46
N ASN A 567 -40.06 -12.91 -0.57
CA ASN A 567 -41.10 -11.88 -0.66
C ASN A 567 -40.73 -10.74 -1.61
N ASN A 568 -39.46 -10.33 -1.66
CA ASN A 568 -39.03 -9.17 -2.46
C ASN A 568 -38.39 -9.57 -3.79
N ARG A 569 -37.80 -10.76 -3.87
CA ARG A 569 -37.20 -11.28 -5.13
C ARG A 569 -38.05 -12.36 -5.82
N ASN A 570 -39.19 -12.74 -5.22
CA ASN A 570 -40.11 -13.75 -5.74
C ASN A 570 -39.39 -15.08 -6.08
N LEU A 571 -38.56 -15.57 -5.15
CA LEU A 571 -37.81 -16.81 -5.28
C LEU A 571 -38.46 -17.96 -4.49
N PRO A 572 -38.25 -19.23 -4.91
CA PRO A 572 -38.77 -20.40 -4.18
C PRO A 572 -38.33 -20.52 -2.71
N GLY A 573 -37.19 -19.94 -2.36
CA GLY A 573 -36.60 -19.94 -1.02
C GLY A 573 -35.22 -19.28 -1.04
N ILE A 574 -34.49 -19.29 0.09
CA ILE A 574 -33.10 -18.80 0.12
C ILE A 574 -32.22 -19.57 -0.89
N THR A 575 -31.35 -18.84 -1.58
CA THR A 575 -30.55 -19.34 -2.71
C THR A 575 -29.27 -20.07 -2.29
N TYR A 576 -28.85 -19.97 -1.04
CA TYR A 576 -27.64 -20.62 -0.53
C TYR A 576 -27.97 -21.96 0.13
N HIS A 577 -27.00 -22.88 0.11
CA HIS A 577 -27.12 -24.18 0.79
C HIS A 577 -26.69 -24.09 2.25
N TYR A 578 -25.70 -23.26 2.53
CA TYR A 578 -25.23 -22.96 3.88
C TYR A 578 -25.03 -21.46 4.07
N CYS A 579 -25.26 -20.99 5.29
CA CYS A 579 -24.95 -19.64 5.74
C CYS A 579 -24.09 -19.68 7.01
N ILE A 580 -23.11 -18.78 7.13
CA ILE A 580 -22.24 -18.66 8.30
C ILE A 580 -22.33 -17.24 8.85
N THR A 581 -22.65 -17.08 10.13
CA THR A 581 -22.74 -15.76 10.78
C THR A 581 -21.36 -15.20 11.12
N ALA A 582 -21.25 -13.90 11.39
CA ALA A 582 -19.99 -13.27 11.82
C ALA A 582 -19.37 -13.90 13.08
N LYS A 583 -20.17 -14.60 13.90
CA LYS A 583 -19.71 -15.34 15.09
C LYS A 583 -19.21 -16.76 14.79
N GLY A 584 -19.19 -17.17 13.52
CA GLY A 584 -18.74 -18.51 13.10
C GLY A 584 -19.79 -19.62 13.27
N GLN A 585 -21.08 -19.27 13.44
CA GLN A 585 -22.15 -20.27 13.52
C GLN A 585 -22.59 -20.67 12.10
N ALA A 586 -22.56 -21.97 11.79
CA ALA A 586 -22.92 -22.51 10.48
C ALA A 586 -24.33 -23.11 10.47
N PHE A 587 -25.10 -22.77 9.44
CA PHE A 587 -26.48 -23.21 9.26
C PHE A 587 -26.67 -23.82 7.87
N GLN A 588 -27.31 -24.98 7.80
CA GLN A 588 -27.79 -25.53 6.54
C GLN A 588 -29.16 -24.93 6.22
N THR A 589 -29.27 -24.33 5.04
CA THR A 589 -30.43 -23.56 4.59
C THR A 589 -31.18 -24.21 3.43
N GLN A 590 -30.53 -25.14 2.70
CA GLN A 590 -31.16 -25.99 1.67
C GLN A 590 -30.55 -27.42 1.69
N PRO A 591 -31.31 -28.44 1.26
CA PRO A 591 -30.75 -29.76 0.93
C PRO A 591 -29.70 -29.66 -0.19
N LEU A 592 -28.65 -30.50 -0.14
CA LEU A 592 -27.56 -30.52 -1.14
C LEU A 592 -28.04 -30.85 -2.56
N GLU A 593 -29.15 -31.58 -2.68
CA GLU A 593 -29.79 -31.96 -3.93
C GLU A 593 -30.57 -30.80 -4.56
N THR A 594 -30.79 -29.71 -3.83
CA THR A 594 -31.52 -28.53 -4.34
C THR A 594 -30.63 -27.72 -5.26
N VAL A 595 -31.11 -27.40 -6.46
CA VAL A 595 -30.45 -26.44 -7.36
C VAL A 595 -30.88 -25.03 -6.94
N ALA A 596 -30.34 -24.58 -5.81
CA ALA A 596 -30.63 -23.26 -5.27
C ALA A 596 -29.91 -22.20 -6.14
N ASN A 597 -30.66 -21.27 -6.73
CA ASN A 597 -30.19 -20.38 -7.81
C ASN A 597 -29.18 -19.29 -7.34
N HIS A 598 -28.05 -19.68 -6.75
CA HIS A 598 -27.05 -18.76 -6.18
C HIS A 598 -25.99 -18.29 -7.18
N ALA A 599 -25.72 -19.04 -8.25
CA ALA A 599 -24.59 -18.78 -9.15
C ALA A 599 -24.96 -18.91 -10.64
N GLY A 600 -26.18 -18.55 -11.02
CA GLY A 600 -26.65 -18.65 -12.40
C GLY A 600 -26.46 -20.05 -12.97
N ASN A 601 -25.78 -20.16 -14.12
CA ASN A 601 -25.51 -21.43 -14.80
C ASN A 601 -24.71 -22.44 -13.94
N PHE A 602 -23.91 -21.95 -12.99
CA PHE A 602 -23.12 -22.79 -12.09
C PHE A 602 -23.94 -23.37 -10.93
N SER A 603 -25.17 -22.91 -10.70
CA SER A 603 -26.01 -23.43 -9.62
C SER A 603 -26.34 -24.91 -9.80
N SER A 604 -26.34 -25.41 -11.05
CA SER A 604 -26.69 -26.78 -11.40
C SER A 604 -25.69 -27.83 -10.93
N ASP A 605 -24.41 -27.46 -10.72
CA ASP A 605 -23.33 -28.37 -10.36
C ASP A 605 -22.55 -27.94 -9.11
N SER A 606 -23.11 -27.04 -8.30
CA SER A 606 -22.41 -26.45 -7.16
C SER A 606 -23.23 -26.33 -5.87
N VAL A 607 -22.50 -26.22 -4.77
CA VAL A 607 -23.03 -25.90 -3.44
C VAL A 607 -22.60 -24.49 -3.05
N GLY A 608 -23.57 -23.61 -2.80
CA GLY A 608 -23.36 -22.24 -2.36
C GLY A 608 -23.23 -22.11 -0.84
N VAL A 609 -22.09 -21.60 -0.37
CA VAL A 609 -21.81 -21.28 1.04
C VAL A 609 -21.73 -19.76 1.20
N CYS A 610 -22.60 -19.16 1.99
CA CYS A 610 -22.71 -17.71 2.13
C CYS A 610 -22.22 -17.22 3.50
N LEU A 611 -21.34 -16.23 3.51
CA LEU A 611 -20.90 -15.53 4.70
C LEU A 611 -21.84 -14.33 4.93
N VAL A 612 -22.53 -14.29 6.07
CA VAL A 612 -23.39 -13.16 6.43
C VAL A 612 -22.51 -11.95 6.77
N GLY A 613 -22.62 -10.90 5.96
CA GLY A 613 -21.80 -9.69 6.06
C GLY A 613 -21.56 -9.03 4.68
N ASN A 614 -20.91 -7.86 4.72
CA ASN A 614 -20.43 -7.15 3.53
C ASN A 614 -18.90 -7.04 3.63
N PHE A 615 -18.21 -7.78 2.78
CA PHE A 615 -16.75 -7.87 2.79
C PHE A 615 -16.09 -7.10 1.64
N THR A 616 -16.75 -6.04 1.19
CA THR A 616 -16.21 -5.17 0.14
C THR A 616 -14.96 -4.44 0.64
N ASP A 617 -15.02 -3.86 1.85
CA ASP A 617 -13.93 -3.03 2.37
C ASP A 617 -13.19 -3.69 3.55
N VAL A 618 -13.82 -4.66 4.21
CA VAL A 618 -13.28 -5.33 5.40
C VAL A 618 -13.40 -6.84 5.23
N ALA A 619 -12.38 -7.61 5.58
CA ALA A 619 -12.42 -9.07 5.50
C ALA A 619 -13.42 -9.68 6.52
N PRO A 620 -13.92 -10.91 6.30
CA PRO A 620 -14.74 -11.59 7.30
C PRO A 620 -13.95 -11.79 8.61
N PRO A 621 -14.59 -11.68 9.79
CA PRO A 621 -13.94 -11.96 11.06
C PRO A 621 -13.32 -13.35 11.10
N GLN A 622 -12.22 -13.51 11.83
CA GLN A 622 -11.47 -14.77 11.85
C GLN A 622 -12.33 -15.97 12.27
N ALA A 623 -13.23 -15.80 13.25
CA ALA A 623 -14.16 -16.86 13.67
C ALA A 623 -15.08 -17.34 12.53
N GLN A 624 -15.49 -16.42 11.63
CA GLN A 624 -16.29 -16.73 10.45
C GLN A 624 -15.47 -17.42 9.36
N LEU A 625 -14.21 -17.00 9.14
CA LEU A 625 -13.27 -17.67 8.21
C LEU A 625 -12.90 -19.08 8.68
N ASP A 626 -12.69 -19.26 9.98
CA ASP A 626 -12.38 -20.56 10.58
C ASP A 626 -13.54 -21.54 10.41
N ALA A 627 -14.76 -21.05 10.65
CA ALA A 627 -15.97 -21.81 10.44
C ALA A 627 -16.18 -22.15 8.95
N ALA A 628 -15.91 -21.20 8.05
CA ALA A 628 -15.97 -21.43 6.61
C ALA A 628 -14.97 -22.50 6.16
N ALA A 629 -13.73 -22.46 6.65
CA ALA A 629 -12.72 -23.46 6.32
C ALA A 629 -13.14 -24.86 6.77
N ALA A 630 -13.66 -24.99 8.00
CA ALA A 630 -14.13 -26.26 8.53
C ALA A 630 -15.31 -26.83 7.73
N LEU A 631 -16.30 -25.99 7.40
CA LEU A 631 -17.46 -26.41 6.61
C LEU A 631 -17.07 -26.80 5.18
N LEU A 632 -16.24 -25.99 4.52
CA LEU A 632 -15.77 -26.28 3.16
C LEU A 632 -14.96 -27.57 3.11
N ALA A 633 -14.09 -27.83 4.11
CA ALA A 633 -13.34 -29.07 4.21
C ALA A 633 -14.26 -30.29 4.41
N GLN A 634 -15.24 -30.19 5.31
CA GLN A 634 -16.23 -31.25 5.52
C GLN A 634 -17.01 -31.55 4.24
N LEU A 635 -17.51 -30.52 3.54
CA LEU A 635 -18.25 -30.66 2.28
C LEU A 635 -17.36 -31.22 1.16
N ALA A 636 -16.11 -30.76 1.07
CA ALA A 636 -15.15 -31.22 0.07
C ALA A 636 -14.84 -32.72 0.23
N VAL A 637 -14.59 -33.17 1.47
CA VAL A 637 -14.39 -34.60 1.78
C VAL A 637 -15.67 -35.39 1.51
N GLN A 638 -16.82 -34.92 2.00
CA GLN A 638 -18.10 -35.61 1.86
C GLN A 638 -18.52 -35.81 0.40
N LEU A 639 -18.21 -34.84 -0.47
CA LEU A 639 -18.63 -34.83 -1.86
C LEU A 639 -17.52 -35.25 -2.84
N GLY A 640 -16.32 -35.56 -2.34
CA GLY A 640 -15.16 -35.90 -3.19
C GLY A 640 -14.70 -34.72 -4.07
N ILE A 641 -14.91 -33.48 -3.60
CA ILE A 641 -14.56 -32.27 -4.33
C ILE A 641 -13.13 -31.88 -3.95
N PRO A 642 -12.19 -31.78 -4.91
CA PRO A 642 -10.84 -31.30 -4.60
C PRO A 642 -10.86 -29.81 -4.26
N ALA A 643 -9.91 -29.37 -3.42
CA ALA A 643 -9.87 -27.98 -2.95
C ALA A 643 -9.74 -26.93 -4.07
N ASN A 644 -9.23 -27.31 -5.25
CA ASN A 644 -9.15 -26.44 -6.44
C ASN A 644 -10.50 -26.26 -7.17
N GLN A 645 -11.56 -26.93 -6.71
CA GLN A 645 -12.94 -26.73 -7.14
C GLN A 645 -13.75 -25.93 -6.10
N ILE A 646 -13.07 -25.13 -5.29
CA ILE A 646 -13.69 -24.17 -4.37
C ILE A 646 -13.41 -22.77 -4.91
N PHE A 647 -14.48 -22.03 -5.20
CA PHE A 647 -14.42 -20.73 -5.86
C PHE A 647 -15.08 -19.65 -5.02
N GLY A 648 -14.61 -18.42 -5.07
CA GLY A 648 -15.47 -17.27 -4.80
C GLY A 648 -16.37 -17.01 -6.00
N TYR A 649 -17.58 -16.48 -5.76
CA TYR A 649 -18.50 -16.23 -6.87
C TYR A 649 -17.95 -15.26 -7.93
N SER A 650 -17.15 -14.26 -7.50
CA SER A 650 -16.45 -13.30 -8.36
C SER A 650 -15.44 -13.91 -9.33
N GLU A 651 -15.01 -15.15 -9.08
CA GLU A 651 -14.08 -15.88 -9.96
C GLU A 651 -14.78 -16.57 -11.11
N LEU A 652 -16.11 -16.75 -11.01
CA LEU A 652 -16.92 -17.45 -11.99
C LEU A 652 -17.74 -16.49 -12.85
N VAL A 653 -18.15 -15.36 -12.27
CA VAL A 653 -18.90 -14.30 -12.97
C VAL A 653 -18.49 -12.93 -12.44
N LYS A 654 -18.73 -11.88 -13.23
CA LYS A 654 -18.53 -10.50 -12.76
C LYS A 654 -19.57 -10.15 -11.68
N THR A 655 -19.16 -10.16 -10.42
CA THR A 655 -19.98 -9.86 -9.25
C THR A 655 -19.12 -9.30 -8.10
N GLY A 656 -19.74 -8.58 -7.15
CA GLY A 656 -19.08 -8.12 -5.94
C GLY A 656 -18.96 -9.18 -4.83
N SER A 657 -19.61 -10.33 -4.97
CA SER A 657 -19.60 -11.43 -4.00
C SER A 657 -18.40 -12.36 -4.22
N PRO A 658 -17.66 -12.82 -3.18
CA PRO A 658 -17.97 -12.69 -1.75
C PRO A 658 -17.35 -11.46 -1.06
N GLY A 659 -16.99 -10.42 -1.83
CA GLY A 659 -16.41 -9.17 -1.34
C GLY A 659 -15.16 -8.79 -2.14
N ALA A 660 -14.89 -7.50 -2.31
CA ALA A 660 -13.67 -7.03 -2.99
C ALA A 660 -12.38 -7.38 -2.20
N THR A 661 -12.49 -7.63 -0.89
CA THR A 661 -11.38 -8.17 -0.09
C THR A 661 -11.09 -9.66 -0.33
N PHE A 662 -11.95 -10.39 -1.05
CA PHE A 662 -11.80 -11.85 -1.26
C PHE A 662 -10.41 -12.30 -1.74
N PRO A 663 -9.74 -11.60 -2.68
CA PRO A 663 -8.38 -11.96 -3.06
C PRO A 663 -7.38 -12.02 -1.90
N ALA A 664 -7.57 -11.20 -0.86
CA ALA A 664 -6.69 -11.15 0.30
C ALA A 664 -6.86 -12.35 1.25
N TRP A 665 -8.05 -12.97 1.31
CA TRP A 665 -8.36 -14.04 2.26
C TRP A 665 -8.80 -15.38 1.62
N LYS A 666 -8.87 -15.46 0.28
CA LYS A 666 -9.10 -16.72 -0.45
C LYS A 666 -8.04 -17.76 -0.16
N ASP A 667 -6.78 -17.44 -0.44
CA ASP A 667 -5.71 -18.42 -0.37
C ASP A 667 -5.40 -18.88 1.07
N PRO A 668 -5.52 -18.04 2.15
CA PRO A 668 -5.48 -18.55 3.52
C PRO A 668 -6.65 -19.48 3.84
N LEU A 669 -7.85 -19.17 3.36
CA LEU A 669 -9.03 -20.01 3.53
C LEU A 669 -8.85 -21.37 2.86
N ILE A 670 -8.40 -21.41 1.59
CA ILE A 670 -8.18 -22.66 0.85
C ILE A 670 -7.03 -23.48 1.45
N ALA A 671 -5.95 -22.84 1.90
CA ALA A 671 -4.87 -23.54 2.61
C ALA A 671 -5.36 -24.20 3.91
N LYS A 672 -6.22 -23.50 4.68
CA LYS A 672 -6.84 -24.06 5.87
C LYS A 672 -7.80 -25.21 5.53
N VAL A 673 -8.56 -25.11 4.45
CA VAL A 673 -9.41 -26.22 3.94
C VAL A 673 -8.56 -27.44 3.60
N GLN A 674 -7.47 -27.28 2.85
CA GLN A 674 -6.57 -28.37 2.47
C GLN A 674 -5.92 -29.03 3.69
N SER A 675 -5.50 -28.25 4.68
CA SER A 675 -4.98 -28.75 5.96
C SER A 675 -6.00 -29.60 6.71
N LEU A 676 -7.26 -29.12 6.79
CA LEU A 676 -8.34 -29.85 7.43
C LEU A 676 -8.73 -31.13 6.66
N MET A 677 -8.70 -31.11 5.33
CA MET A 677 -8.90 -32.31 4.50
C MET A 677 -7.79 -33.36 4.70
N ALA A 678 -6.54 -32.91 4.89
CA ALA A 678 -5.37 -33.79 5.07
C ALA A 678 -5.27 -34.36 6.50
N GLY A 679 -5.75 -33.64 7.51
CA GLY A 679 -5.71 -34.03 8.93
C GLY A 679 -6.66 -35.17 9.34
N GLY A 680 -7.27 -35.88 8.38
CA GLY A 680 -8.20 -36.98 8.65
C GLY A 680 -9.50 -36.52 9.28
N VAL A 681 -10.42 -36.00 8.47
CA VAL A 681 -11.82 -35.79 8.87
C VAL A 681 -12.51 -37.15 8.97
N SER A 682 -12.47 -37.79 10.15
CA SER A 682 -13.22 -39.03 10.41
C SER A 682 -14.71 -38.71 10.58
N MET A 683 -15.49 -38.77 9.50
CA MET A 683 -16.94 -38.51 9.51
C MET A 683 -17.66 -39.24 10.66
N PRO A 684 -18.37 -38.55 11.58
CA PRO A 684 -19.42 -39.20 12.33
C PRO A 684 -20.57 -39.50 11.39
N VAL A 685 -20.97 -40.76 11.32
CA VAL A 685 -22.25 -41.18 10.74
C VAL A 685 -23.35 -40.42 11.47
N VAL A 686 -24.05 -39.54 10.76
CA VAL A 686 -25.27 -38.91 11.25
C VAL A 686 -26.33 -40.01 11.32
N THR A 687 -26.59 -40.53 12.52
CA THR A 687 -27.72 -41.41 12.77
C THR A 687 -29.00 -40.61 12.51
N PRO A 688 -29.92 -41.05 11.63
CA PRO A 688 -31.16 -40.35 11.39
C PRO A 688 -32.02 -40.39 12.66
N THR A 689 -32.32 -39.22 13.23
CA THR A 689 -33.36 -39.09 14.25
C THR A 689 -34.71 -39.41 13.58
N PRO A 690 -35.52 -40.34 14.12
CA PRO A 690 -36.78 -40.74 13.49
C PRO A 690 -37.74 -39.55 13.38
N THR A 691 -38.18 -39.27 12.16
CA THR A 691 -39.19 -38.25 11.86
C THR A 691 -40.56 -38.75 12.37
N PRO A 692 -41.31 -37.97 13.17
CA PRO A 692 -42.67 -38.32 13.52
C PRO A 692 -43.56 -38.27 12.27
N THR A 693 -44.29 -39.37 12.05
CA THR A 693 -45.25 -39.57 10.95
C THR A 693 -46.38 -38.53 11.01
N PRO A 694 -46.61 -37.73 9.95
CA PRO A 694 -47.82 -36.92 9.88
C PRO A 694 -49.04 -37.80 9.57
N THR A 695 -50.00 -37.80 10.49
CA THR A 695 -51.34 -38.37 10.32
C THR A 695 -52.09 -37.66 9.20
N PRO A 696 -52.76 -38.37 8.27
CA PRO A 696 -53.52 -37.75 7.19
C PRO A 696 -54.83 -37.16 7.73
N THR A 697 -55.05 -35.87 7.51
CA THR A 697 -56.34 -35.20 7.76
C THR A 697 -56.92 -34.75 6.42
N PRO A 698 -58.21 -35.04 6.13
CA PRO A 698 -58.74 -35.15 4.77
C PRO A 698 -59.00 -33.82 4.05
N THR A 699 -58.87 -33.91 2.73
CA THR A 699 -59.13 -32.87 1.73
C THR A 699 -60.62 -32.47 1.69
N PRO A 700 -60.96 -31.17 1.78
CA PRO A 700 -62.23 -30.65 1.32
C PRO A 700 -62.16 -30.23 -0.16
N GLN A 701 -63.16 -30.69 -0.90
CA GLN A 701 -63.49 -30.45 -2.31
C GLN A 701 -63.75 -28.95 -2.61
N PRO A 702 -63.49 -28.46 -3.85
CA PRO A 702 -63.60 -27.05 -4.19
C PRO A 702 -65.05 -26.56 -4.32
N THR A 703 -65.31 -25.34 -3.83
CA THR A 703 -66.55 -24.57 -4.05
C THR A 703 -66.15 -23.18 -4.57
N PRO A 704 -66.85 -22.63 -5.59
CA PRO A 704 -66.35 -21.53 -6.41
C PRO A 704 -66.21 -20.18 -5.70
N THR A 705 -65.19 -19.44 -6.11
CA THR A 705 -64.82 -18.09 -5.69
C THR A 705 -65.88 -17.04 -6.04
N PRO A 706 -66.40 -16.26 -5.07
CA PRO A 706 -67.09 -15.01 -5.37
C PRO A 706 -66.06 -13.87 -5.57
N THR A 707 -66.27 -13.09 -6.63
CA THR A 707 -65.52 -11.91 -7.02
C THR A 707 -65.63 -10.77 -5.98
N PRO A 708 -64.51 -10.17 -5.54
CA PRO A 708 -64.52 -8.83 -4.98
C PRO A 708 -63.92 -7.76 -5.91
N THR A 709 -64.74 -6.72 -6.05
CA THR A 709 -64.65 -5.36 -6.58
C THR A 709 -63.28 -4.65 -6.51
N PRO A 710 -62.90 -3.82 -7.50
CA PRO A 710 -61.61 -3.13 -7.57
C PRO A 710 -61.42 -2.05 -6.49
N THR A 711 -60.26 -2.06 -5.85
CA THR A 711 -59.74 -0.97 -5.02
C THR A 711 -59.23 0.16 -5.92
N PRO A 712 -59.54 1.45 -5.64
CA PRO A 712 -59.12 2.56 -6.50
C PRO A 712 -57.60 2.76 -6.51
N THR A 713 -57.06 2.90 -7.71
CA THR A 713 -55.68 3.29 -8.01
C THR A 713 -55.38 4.69 -7.44
N PRO A 714 -54.27 4.89 -6.70
CA PRO A 714 -53.87 6.22 -6.28
C PRO A 714 -53.49 7.08 -7.50
N THR A 715 -54.10 8.26 -7.57
CA THR A 715 -53.82 9.33 -8.55
C THR A 715 -52.34 9.76 -8.43
N PRO A 716 -51.60 9.91 -9.56
CA PRO A 716 -50.22 10.39 -9.53
C PRO A 716 -50.15 11.82 -8.96
N ALA A 717 -49.22 12.01 -8.01
CA ALA A 717 -48.91 13.32 -7.46
C ALA A 717 -48.41 14.28 -8.57
N PRO A 718 -48.70 15.59 -8.49
CA PRO A 718 -48.23 16.56 -9.46
C PRO A 718 -46.70 16.54 -9.55
N ALA A 719 -46.16 16.55 -10.78
CA ALA A 719 -44.73 16.59 -11.03
C ALA A 719 -44.11 17.82 -10.33
N ALA A 720 -43.16 17.56 -9.42
CA ALA A 720 -42.42 18.61 -8.76
C ALA A 720 -41.73 19.52 -9.80
N ALA A 721 -41.79 20.83 -9.58
CA ALA A 721 -41.15 21.80 -10.46
C ALA A 721 -39.64 21.53 -10.56
N LYS A 722 -39.08 21.55 -11.77
CA LYS A 722 -37.63 21.39 -12.00
C LYS A 722 -36.91 22.68 -11.63
N THR A 723 -36.10 22.65 -10.58
CA THR A 723 -35.39 23.83 -10.04
C THR A 723 -33.94 23.91 -10.52
N ILE A 724 -33.41 22.85 -11.12
CA ILE A 724 -32.05 22.79 -11.69
C ILE A 724 -32.17 22.71 -13.21
N GLU A 725 -31.47 23.55 -13.96
CA GLU A 725 -31.55 23.51 -15.43
C GLU A 725 -30.75 22.33 -15.99
N HIS A 726 -29.46 22.21 -15.63
CA HIS A 726 -28.60 21.12 -16.09
C HIS A 726 -27.77 20.55 -14.94
N TYR A 727 -27.82 19.24 -14.74
CA TYR A 727 -27.05 18.51 -13.74
C TYR A 727 -26.09 17.51 -14.41
N LEU A 728 -24.79 17.59 -14.11
CA LEU A 728 -23.83 16.53 -14.47
C LEU A 728 -23.77 15.54 -13.32
N LEU A 729 -24.36 14.36 -13.54
CA LEU A 729 -24.36 13.28 -12.56
C LEU A 729 -23.12 12.41 -12.76
N PHE A 730 -22.20 12.52 -11.82
CA PHE A 730 -21.02 11.68 -11.74
C PHE A 730 -21.28 10.44 -10.88
N TRP A 731 -20.49 9.41 -11.08
CA TRP A 731 -20.58 8.19 -10.29
C TRP A 731 -19.81 8.31 -8.96
N HIS A 732 -20.39 7.75 -7.91
CA HIS A 732 -19.76 7.61 -6.61
C HIS A 732 -20.09 6.24 -6.01
N GLN A 733 -19.08 5.45 -5.69
CA GLN A 733 -19.21 4.19 -4.97
C GLN A 733 -18.31 4.22 -3.74
N GLY A 734 -18.75 4.92 -2.69
CA GLY A 734 -18.08 4.95 -1.39
C GLY A 734 -16.68 5.58 -1.39
N ALA A 735 -15.95 5.37 -0.30
CA ALA A 735 -14.72 6.07 0.07
C ALA A 735 -13.45 5.55 -0.67
N GLY A 736 -13.52 5.42 -2.00
CA GLY A 736 -12.34 5.04 -2.79
C GLY A 736 -12.54 4.99 -4.30
N ASN A 737 -13.76 4.75 -4.78
CA ASN A 737 -14.07 4.72 -6.21
C ASN A 737 -15.02 5.86 -6.57
N TRP A 738 -14.43 7.04 -6.77
CA TRP A 738 -15.14 8.25 -7.18
C TRP A 738 -14.65 8.71 -8.55
N ALA A 739 -15.51 9.44 -9.27
CA ALA A 739 -15.30 9.89 -10.63
C ALA A 739 -14.19 10.95 -10.82
N ARG A 740 -13.03 10.83 -10.15
CA ARG A 740 -11.96 11.85 -10.13
C ARG A 740 -11.53 12.28 -11.53
N TRP A 741 -11.18 11.31 -12.37
CA TRP A 741 -10.67 11.59 -13.72
C TRP A 741 -11.76 12.12 -14.66
N ASP A 742 -12.99 11.62 -14.53
CA ASP A 742 -14.13 12.13 -15.28
C ASP A 742 -14.51 13.56 -14.86
N LEU A 743 -14.41 13.87 -13.56
CA LEU A 743 -14.66 15.20 -13.01
C LEU A 743 -13.60 16.20 -13.47
N LEU A 744 -12.31 15.85 -13.37
CA LEU A 744 -11.21 16.67 -13.86
C LEU A 744 -11.32 16.89 -15.39
N GLY A 745 -11.72 15.86 -16.13
CA GLY A 745 -11.95 15.93 -17.57
C GLY A 745 -13.16 16.79 -17.97
N ALA A 746 -14.08 17.08 -17.05
CA ALA A 746 -15.27 17.88 -17.33
C ALA A 746 -15.04 19.40 -17.20
N PHE A 747 -13.90 19.86 -16.66
CA PHE A 747 -13.67 21.30 -16.42
C PHE A 747 -13.73 22.15 -17.69
N THR A 748 -13.12 21.70 -18.80
CA THR A 748 -13.20 22.42 -20.07
C THR A 748 -14.63 22.52 -20.61
N TYR A 749 -15.48 21.54 -20.32
CA TYR A 749 -16.90 21.58 -20.66
C TYR A 749 -17.68 22.54 -19.73
N LEU A 750 -17.41 22.50 -18.43
CA LEU A 750 -18.07 23.33 -17.41
C LEU A 750 -17.74 24.82 -17.54
N ASP A 751 -16.52 25.17 -17.98
CA ASP A 751 -16.12 26.55 -18.29
C ASP A 751 -17.01 27.18 -19.37
N LYS A 752 -17.47 26.36 -20.33
CA LYS A 752 -18.30 26.83 -21.44
C LYS A 752 -19.80 26.65 -21.18
N PHE A 753 -20.18 25.63 -20.43
CA PHE A 753 -21.57 25.33 -20.08
C PHE A 753 -21.71 25.13 -18.58
N PRO A 754 -21.95 26.21 -17.81
CA PRO A 754 -22.22 26.12 -16.39
C PRO A 754 -23.40 25.18 -16.13
N ALA A 755 -23.17 24.22 -15.24
CA ALA A 755 -24.12 23.20 -14.83
C ALA A 755 -23.85 22.84 -13.36
N THR A 756 -24.89 22.42 -12.65
CA THR A 756 -24.74 21.87 -11.30
C THR A 756 -24.08 20.50 -11.41
N ILE A 757 -23.11 20.22 -10.54
CA ILE A 757 -22.39 18.94 -10.54
C ILE A 757 -22.66 18.20 -9.24
N GLY A 758 -22.72 16.88 -9.28
CA GLY A 758 -22.74 16.08 -8.07
C GLY A 758 -23.00 14.61 -8.32
N PHE A 759 -23.34 13.90 -7.25
CA PHE A 759 -23.36 12.44 -7.19
C PHE A 759 -24.73 11.88 -6.76
N SER A 760 -25.71 12.75 -6.51
CA SER A 760 -27.00 12.37 -5.92
C SER A 760 -28.06 12.21 -6.99
N ILE A 761 -28.59 10.99 -7.13
CA ILE A 761 -29.76 10.72 -7.99
C ILE A 761 -30.97 11.52 -7.49
N GLU A 762 -31.14 11.65 -6.16
CA GLU A 762 -32.26 12.40 -5.58
C GLU A 762 -32.18 13.89 -5.90
N GLU A 763 -30.99 14.49 -5.88
CA GLU A 763 -30.79 15.88 -6.28
C GLU A 763 -31.00 16.05 -7.80
N ALA A 764 -30.47 15.12 -8.60
CA ALA A 764 -30.62 15.13 -10.05
C ALA A 764 -32.08 14.99 -10.52
N LYS A 765 -32.99 14.42 -9.73
CA LYS A 765 -34.45 14.40 -10.04
C LYS A 765 -35.06 15.80 -10.14
N SER A 766 -34.46 16.80 -9.51
CA SER A 766 -34.90 18.20 -9.61
C SER A 766 -34.41 18.90 -10.88
N ALA A 767 -33.58 18.23 -11.69
CA ALA A 767 -33.02 18.79 -12.91
C ALA A 767 -33.91 18.60 -14.14
N ARG A 768 -33.94 19.60 -15.02
CA ARG A 768 -34.58 19.51 -16.34
C ARG A 768 -33.77 18.61 -17.27
N TYR A 769 -32.45 18.84 -17.34
CA TYR A 769 -31.52 18.02 -18.11
C TYR A 769 -30.50 17.34 -17.18
N VAL A 770 -30.23 16.05 -17.39
CA VAL A 770 -29.18 15.31 -16.67
C VAL A 770 -28.22 14.68 -17.68
N THR A 771 -26.95 15.04 -17.59
CA THR A 771 -25.88 14.35 -18.32
C THR A 771 -25.17 13.43 -17.34
N ILE A 772 -25.33 12.13 -17.52
CA ILE A 772 -24.59 11.13 -16.75
C ILE A 772 -23.19 11.02 -17.35
N VAL A 773 -22.16 11.29 -16.55
CA VAL A 773 -20.77 11.20 -16.97
C VAL A 773 -20.17 9.91 -16.43
N GLY A 774 -19.78 9.01 -17.34
CA GLY A 774 -19.26 7.68 -17.02
C GLY A 774 -20.22 6.52 -17.35
N GLY A 775 -19.67 5.31 -17.38
CA GLY A 775 -20.37 4.09 -17.79
C GLY A 775 -21.40 3.56 -16.77
N VAL A 776 -22.13 2.51 -17.17
CA VAL A 776 -23.15 1.85 -16.33
C VAL A 776 -22.57 1.16 -15.09
N GLY A 777 -21.26 0.92 -15.06
CA GLY A 777 -20.55 0.42 -13.89
C GLY A 777 -20.45 1.44 -12.75
N GLY A 778 -20.51 2.74 -13.07
CA GLY A 778 -20.49 3.83 -12.11
C GLY A 778 -21.89 4.32 -11.72
N VAL A 779 -22.68 4.75 -12.72
CA VAL A 779 -24.09 5.13 -12.54
C VAL A 779 -24.95 4.06 -13.23
N PRO A 780 -25.66 3.18 -12.48
CA PRO A 780 -26.42 2.08 -13.06
C PRO A 780 -27.50 2.52 -14.06
N ALA A 781 -27.86 1.66 -15.01
CA ALA A 781 -28.96 1.92 -15.95
C ALA A 781 -30.30 2.18 -15.24
N GLN A 782 -30.50 1.59 -14.04
CA GLN A 782 -31.66 1.86 -13.19
C GLN A 782 -31.77 3.34 -12.80
N ALA A 783 -30.64 4.02 -12.55
CA ALA A 783 -30.62 5.44 -12.19
C ALA A 783 -31.13 6.31 -13.36
N GLU A 784 -30.75 5.96 -14.59
CA GLU A 784 -31.25 6.62 -15.80
C GLU A 784 -32.76 6.44 -15.95
N GLN A 785 -33.28 5.23 -15.69
CA GLN A 785 -34.72 4.97 -15.69
C GLN A 785 -35.46 5.76 -14.60
N ILE A 786 -34.90 5.85 -13.39
CA ILE A 786 -35.45 6.63 -12.27
C ILE A 786 -35.53 8.12 -12.63
N LEU A 787 -34.48 8.68 -13.22
CA LEU A 787 -34.44 10.09 -13.62
C LEU A 787 -35.43 10.39 -14.75
N ARG A 788 -35.54 9.50 -15.74
CA ARG A 788 -36.56 9.61 -16.80
C ARG A 788 -37.97 9.52 -16.24
N ALA A 789 -38.22 8.58 -15.32
CA ALA A 789 -39.51 8.44 -14.65
C ALA A 789 -39.87 9.66 -13.78
N ALA A 790 -38.86 10.35 -13.25
CA ALA A 790 -39.02 11.62 -12.56
C ALA A 790 -39.24 12.82 -13.51
N GLY A 791 -39.24 12.61 -14.83
CA GLY A 791 -39.46 13.66 -15.83
C GLY A 791 -38.21 14.44 -16.24
N CYS A 792 -37.00 13.94 -15.96
CA CYS A 792 -35.75 14.52 -16.44
C CYS A 792 -35.46 14.10 -17.90
N GLN A 793 -34.89 14.99 -18.70
CA GLN A 793 -34.29 14.63 -19.97
C GLN A 793 -32.85 14.15 -19.73
N VAL A 794 -32.59 12.86 -19.95
CA VAL A 794 -31.32 12.23 -19.58
C VAL A 794 -30.51 11.84 -20.82
N GLU A 795 -29.21 12.10 -20.82
CA GLU A 795 -28.25 11.49 -21.73
C GLU A 795 -27.02 10.98 -20.97
N ARG A 796 -26.26 10.07 -21.58
CA ARG A 796 -25.05 9.51 -20.99
C ARG A 796 -23.85 9.73 -21.91
N LEU A 797 -22.76 10.22 -21.33
CA LEU A 797 -21.45 10.31 -21.95
C LEU A 797 -20.53 9.29 -21.28
N ALA A 798 -20.28 8.19 -21.98
CA ALA A 798 -19.42 7.11 -21.50
C ALA A 798 -18.52 6.65 -22.66
N GLY A 799 -17.25 7.04 -22.60
CA GLY A 799 -16.20 6.45 -23.44
C GLY A 799 -15.82 5.05 -22.96
N ALA A 800 -14.96 4.36 -23.71
CA ALA A 800 -14.42 3.06 -23.28
C ALA A 800 -13.51 3.19 -22.03
N ASN A 801 -12.97 4.38 -21.80
CA ASN A 801 -12.18 4.78 -20.64
C ASN A 801 -12.38 6.29 -20.32
N GLU A 802 -11.74 6.77 -19.27
CA GLU A 802 -11.78 8.17 -18.80
C GLU A 802 -11.22 9.17 -19.83
N THR A 803 -10.19 8.78 -20.59
CA THR A 803 -9.60 9.65 -21.63
C THR A 803 -10.59 9.90 -22.76
N GLU A 804 -11.29 8.87 -23.22
CA GLU A 804 -12.33 9.01 -24.24
C GLU A 804 -13.54 9.78 -23.73
N THR A 805 -13.94 9.57 -22.47
CA THR A 805 -15.05 10.31 -21.84
C THR A 805 -14.74 11.81 -21.79
N ARG A 806 -13.51 12.16 -21.43
CA ARG A 806 -13.00 13.54 -21.48
C ARG A 806 -13.01 14.11 -22.90
N GLN A 807 -12.51 13.39 -23.89
CA GLN A 807 -12.51 13.85 -25.29
C GLN A 807 -13.92 14.15 -25.82
N MET A 808 -14.93 13.35 -25.42
CA MET A 808 -16.33 13.61 -25.78
C MET A 808 -16.84 14.93 -25.19
N LEU A 809 -16.49 15.25 -23.94
CA LEU A 809 -16.84 16.51 -23.28
C LEU A 809 -16.12 17.72 -23.91
N GLU A 810 -14.83 17.59 -24.21
CA GLU A 810 -14.03 18.60 -24.92
C GLU A 810 -14.57 18.86 -26.33
N GLN A 811 -15.02 17.82 -27.03
CA GLN A 811 -15.61 17.97 -28.36
C GLN A 811 -16.94 18.75 -28.33
N LEU A 812 -17.80 18.48 -27.33
CA LEU A 812 -19.03 19.24 -27.11
C LEU A 812 -18.72 20.72 -26.81
N ALA A 813 -17.75 20.97 -25.94
CA ALA A 813 -17.25 22.31 -25.65
C ALA A 813 -16.74 23.02 -26.91
N ALA A 814 -15.85 22.39 -27.68
CA ALA A 814 -15.29 22.95 -28.90
C ALA A 814 -16.39 23.32 -29.92
N GLN A 815 -17.40 22.45 -30.08
CA GLN A 815 -18.52 22.65 -30.99
C GLN A 815 -19.56 23.67 -30.50
N GLY A 816 -19.45 24.17 -29.27
CA GLY A 816 -20.45 25.07 -28.71
C GLY A 816 -21.80 24.37 -28.44
N ARG A 817 -21.78 23.04 -28.25
CA ARG A 817 -22.98 22.23 -28.01
C ARG A 817 -23.02 21.75 -26.55
N ARG A 818 -24.11 22.10 -25.85
CA ARG A 818 -24.32 21.68 -24.45
C ARG A 818 -24.66 20.18 -24.34
N TYR A 819 -25.46 19.66 -25.26
CA TYR A 819 -25.90 18.25 -25.23
C TYR A 819 -25.49 17.49 -26.49
N ARG A 820 -25.21 16.19 -26.34
CA ARG A 820 -24.85 15.32 -27.47
C ARG A 820 -26.06 15.03 -28.35
N THR A 821 -27.20 14.74 -27.71
CA THR A 821 -28.41 14.28 -28.40
C THR A 821 -29.69 15.03 -28.03
N LEU A 822 -29.70 15.71 -26.87
CA LEU A 822 -30.84 16.51 -26.42
C LEU A 822 -30.87 17.85 -27.19
N ARG A 823 -32.07 18.35 -27.50
CA ARG A 823 -32.29 19.59 -28.26
C ARG A 823 -32.66 20.75 -27.36
#